data_AF-A0A1I8HBI6-F1
#
_entry.id   AF-A0A1I8HBI6-F1
#
_cell.length_a   1.000
_cell.length_b   1.000
_cell.length_c   1.000
_cell.angle_alpha   90.00
_cell.angle_beta   90.00
_cell.angle_gamma   90.00
#
_symmetry.space_group_name_H-M   'P 1'
#
loop_
_entity.id
_entity.type
_entity.pdbx_description
1 polymer ?
#
loop_
_entity_poly.entity_id
_entity_poly.type
_entity_poly.pdbx_seq_one_letter_code
_entity_poly.pdbx_strand_id
1 'polypeptide(L)'
;MRQSILLLLLGLCVCSIYSSGESTFREVCYDGLGCFSTRGNFYDSVNRPIQVLPQDPDRIRPTFALYTRRNVNTAQNLVYNNRDSVRKSNFRSSAPTKIIIHGFTDNGNSDWNKAMKVALLNAGDYNVIQLDWSQGNGYPYTLATANTRVVGALVAQFIVWLESNFGANRENFHLIGHSLGAHVSGYAGERLSTGSKKLGRITGMDPAGPYFEYTHPEVRLDPTDARFVDAIHTDGDSTLSIIKLSGGFGLMQPVGHVDFYPNGGKSQPNCNEPPSDSVSGIIGGTVWRMTCSHNRVRAMMISTIANPRRNYVAYPCASYEDFKAGRCRTCGTTGCASMGMRAAEWRPNGRVNVKMFLDTAGTEPFETFCCCFWASAALQSILTNRPTQRSLLLGLGCFSIDGNFNDSVNRPIQVLPQDPDRIRPTFALYTRRNVNTAQNLVYNNRDSVSKSNFRSNVPTKIVIHGFTGNGNSDWNQSMKRALLNEGDYNVIQLDWSRGSGFPFTQATANTRVVGALIAQFIVWLESNFGANRENFHLIGHSLETRSWAASPDWIQAGPYFENTHPEVRLDPTDARFVDAIHTDGDSTLSIIKLSGGFGLMQPVGHVDFYPNGGKSQPNCNEPPSGSVNGIIGGTVWRMTCSHNRVQQVMVSTILNPRKNYRLRGLQGWKVQDLRHHWLRQHGHAAGEWNPNGRVNVKMFLDTAGTEPFASLE
;
A
#
# COMPACT_ATOMS: atom_id res chain seq x y z
N MET A 1 -44.24 23.10 -5.76
CA MET A 1 -44.31 24.30 -4.88
C MET A 1 -44.41 23.98 -3.38
N ARG A 2 -45.04 22.88 -2.93
CA ARG A 2 -45.11 22.52 -1.49
C ARG A 2 -43.86 21.85 -0.89
N GLN A 3 -42.98 21.24 -1.69
CA GLN A 3 -41.72 20.63 -1.19
C GLN A 3 -40.57 21.66 -1.02
N SER A 4 -40.58 22.74 -1.80
CA SER A 4 -39.55 23.79 -1.72
C SER A 4 -39.71 24.68 -0.48
N ILE A 5 -40.92 24.77 0.07
CA ILE A 5 -41.22 25.55 1.29
C ILE A 5 -40.81 24.76 2.55
N LEU A 6 -40.87 23.42 2.52
CA LEU A 6 -40.45 22.58 3.65
C LEU A 6 -38.92 22.60 3.86
N LEU A 7 -38.15 22.67 2.77
CA LEU A 7 -36.68 22.81 2.82
C LEU A 7 -36.24 24.21 3.26
N LEU A 8 -37.00 25.26 2.91
CA LEU A 8 -36.75 26.63 3.37
C LEU A 8 -37.11 26.81 4.85
N LEU A 9 -38.17 26.15 5.34
CA LEU A 9 -38.54 26.16 6.76
C LEU A 9 -37.59 25.31 7.62
N LEU A 10 -37.04 24.20 7.11
CA LEU A 10 -35.97 23.46 7.78
C LEU A 10 -34.65 24.24 7.78
N GLY A 11 -34.31 24.96 6.70
CA GLY A 11 -33.14 25.83 6.63
C GLY A 11 -33.23 27.05 7.55
N LEU A 12 -34.43 27.63 7.71
CA LEU A 12 -34.66 28.75 8.62
C LEU A 12 -34.75 28.30 10.09
N CYS A 13 -35.18 27.07 10.38
CA CYS A 13 -35.13 26.52 11.74
C CYS A 13 -33.68 26.22 12.18
N VAL A 14 -32.80 25.81 11.24
CA VAL A 14 -31.36 25.65 11.49
C VAL A 14 -30.64 27.00 11.61
N CYS A 15 -31.07 28.04 10.89
CA CYS A 15 -30.51 29.40 11.06
C CYS A 15 -31.06 30.15 12.28
N SER A 16 -32.25 29.82 12.77
CA SER A 16 -32.82 30.47 13.97
C SER A 16 -32.28 29.91 15.29
N ILE A 17 -31.54 28.80 15.27
CA ILE A 17 -30.73 28.35 16.41
C ILE A 17 -29.35 29.05 16.43
N TYR A 18 -28.96 29.70 15.33
CA TYR A 18 -27.69 30.44 15.21
C TYR A 18 -27.76 31.91 15.68
N SER A 19 -28.84 32.31 16.34
CA SER A 19 -29.03 33.68 16.83
C SER A 19 -29.76 33.74 18.19
N SER A 20 -29.27 32.99 19.18
CA SER A 20 -29.36 33.34 20.62
C SER A 20 -28.86 32.16 21.45
N GLY A 21 -27.56 32.14 21.71
CA GLY A 21 -26.97 31.21 22.65
C GLY A 21 -25.58 31.70 22.95
N GLU A 22 -25.44 32.63 23.89
CA GLU A 22 -24.23 32.66 24.69
C GLU A 22 -23.94 31.22 25.09
N SER A 23 -22.85 30.63 24.59
CA SER A 23 -22.43 29.31 25.02
C SER A 23 -22.13 29.43 26.51
N THR A 24 -23.09 29.05 27.35
CA THR A 24 -22.96 29.20 28.79
C THR A 24 -21.72 28.42 29.22
N PHE A 25 -20.75 29.19 29.68
CA PHE A 25 -19.46 28.69 30.10
C PHE A 25 -19.64 27.76 31.28
N ARG A 26 -19.03 26.58 31.20
CA ARG A 26 -19.18 25.54 32.22
C ARG A 26 -17.81 25.09 32.70
N GLU A 27 -17.72 24.93 34.01
CA GLU A 27 -16.54 24.43 34.72
C GLU A 27 -17.01 23.46 35.80
N VAL A 28 -16.21 22.43 36.05
CA VAL A 28 -16.40 21.52 37.17
C VAL A 28 -15.06 21.33 37.87
N CYS A 29 -15.07 21.34 39.20
CA CYS A 29 -13.87 21.11 40.01
C CYS A 29 -14.03 19.82 40.80
N TYR A 30 -12.96 19.02 40.85
CA TYR A 30 -12.90 17.80 41.63
C TYR A 30 -11.80 17.91 42.68
N ASP A 31 -12.08 17.41 43.88
CA ASP A 31 -11.16 17.51 45.00
C ASP A 31 -9.80 16.88 44.68
N GLY A 32 -8.72 17.61 44.96
CA GLY A 32 -7.34 17.21 44.65
C GLY A 32 -6.96 17.13 43.16
N LEU A 33 -7.88 17.38 42.21
CA LEU A 33 -7.61 17.35 40.76
C LEU A 33 -7.69 18.71 40.06
N GLY A 34 -8.27 19.71 40.74
CA GLY A 34 -8.49 21.04 40.19
C GLY A 34 -9.74 21.14 39.32
N CYS A 35 -9.80 22.18 38.50
CA CYS A 35 -10.98 22.53 37.71
C CYS A 35 -10.80 22.20 36.22
N PHE A 36 -11.89 21.78 35.59
CA PHE A 36 -11.97 21.41 34.19
C PHE A 36 -13.00 22.32 33.52
N SER A 37 -12.50 23.22 32.67
CA SER A 37 -13.33 24.19 31.94
C SER A 37 -13.57 23.77 30.50
N THR A 38 -14.70 24.19 29.92
CA THR A 38 -14.94 24.15 28.47
C THR A 38 -14.44 25.41 27.74
N ARG A 39 -13.69 26.30 28.41
CA ARG A 39 -13.12 27.53 27.85
C ARG A 39 -11.69 27.36 27.32
N GLY A 40 -11.18 28.45 26.73
CA GLY A 40 -9.79 28.60 26.35
C GLY A 40 -9.41 27.64 25.23
N ASN A 41 -8.20 27.10 25.30
CA ASN A 41 -7.66 26.19 24.31
C ASN A 41 -8.51 24.92 24.13
N PHE A 42 -9.32 24.53 25.13
CA PHE A 42 -10.19 23.37 25.05
C PHE A 42 -11.42 23.57 24.16
N TYR A 43 -11.72 24.80 23.69
CA TYR A 43 -12.77 25.07 22.71
C TYR A 43 -12.17 25.40 21.34
N ASP A 44 -12.63 24.69 20.30
CA ASP A 44 -12.25 24.95 18.90
C ASP A 44 -13.49 24.74 18.04
N SER A 45 -13.89 25.74 17.26
CA SER A 45 -15.12 25.72 16.47
C SER A 45 -15.12 24.71 15.31
N VAL A 46 -13.94 24.22 14.91
CA VAL A 46 -13.74 23.31 13.77
C VAL A 46 -13.39 21.92 14.27
N ASN A 47 -12.34 21.80 15.08
CA ASN A 47 -11.76 20.53 15.48
C ASN A 47 -12.43 19.95 16.73
N ARG A 48 -13.10 20.79 17.53
CA ARG A 48 -13.70 20.39 18.81
C ARG A 48 -15.04 21.14 19.08
N PRO A 49 -16.04 21.06 18.16
CA PRO A 49 -17.21 21.93 18.19
C PRO A 49 -18.19 21.63 19.34
N ILE A 50 -18.24 20.38 19.83
CA ILE A 50 -19.14 19.98 20.93
C ILE A 50 -18.34 19.76 22.19
N GLN A 51 -18.39 20.71 23.12
CA GLN A 51 -17.71 20.59 24.41
C GLN A 51 -18.65 20.04 25.48
N VAL A 52 -18.19 19.01 26.18
CA VAL A 52 -18.84 18.45 27.36
C VAL A 52 -17.85 18.47 28.52
N LEU A 53 -18.36 18.72 29.73
CA LEU A 53 -17.56 18.58 30.93
C LEU A 53 -17.25 17.10 31.17
N PRO A 54 -16.05 16.78 31.69
CA PRO A 54 -15.75 15.42 32.10
C PRO A 54 -16.68 14.96 33.22
N GLN A 55 -16.81 13.65 33.38
CA GLN A 55 -17.55 13.04 34.47
C GLN A 55 -16.75 13.06 35.77
N ASP A 56 -17.49 12.88 36.86
CA ASP A 56 -16.92 12.71 38.18
C ASP A 56 -15.91 11.54 38.24
N PRO A 57 -14.74 11.70 38.89
CA PRO A 57 -13.78 10.63 39.12
C PRO A 57 -14.41 9.33 39.66
N ASP A 58 -15.43 9.43 40.54
CA ASP A 58 -16.12 8.28 41.12
C ASP A 58 -17.07 7.58 40.14
N ARG A 59 -17.35 8.17 38.98
CA ARG A 59 -18.03 7.50 37.87
C ARG A 59 -17.04 6.81 36.92
N ILE A 60 -15.88 7.42 36.69
CA ILE A 60 -14.84 6.86 35.81
C ILE A 60 -14.09 5.71 36.50
N ARG A 61 -13.87 5.82 37.82
CA ARG A 61 -13.25 4.82 38.72
C ARG A 61 -12.07 4.07 38.10
N PRO A 62 -11.01 4.76 37.65
CA PRO A 62 -9.88 4.08 37.06
C PRO A 62 -9.20 3.13 38.06
N THR A 63 -8.80 1.96 37.59
CA THR A 63 -8.08 0.97 38.42
C THR A 63 -6.65 0.75 37.94
N PHE A 64 -5.74 0.54 38.88
CA PHE A 64 -4.30 0.37 38.62
C PHE A 64 -3.89 -1.07 38.98
N ALA A 65 -3.97 -1.99 38.03
CA ALA A 65 -3.63 -3.38 38.22
C ALA A 65 -2.11 -3.61 38.07
N LEU A 66 -1.40 -3.88 39.16
CA LEU A 66 0.04 -4.14 39.14
C LEU A 66 0.34 -5.61 38.81
N TYR A 67 1.28 -5.77 37.88
CA TYR A 67 1.96 -7.01 37.56
C TYR A 67 3.47 -6.84 37.65
N THR A 68 4.13 -7.86 38.17
CA THR A 68 5.58 -8.01 38.20
C THR A 68 5.92 -9.45 37.79
N ARG A 69 7.21 -9.77 37.64
CA ARG A 69 7.65 -11.16 37.42
C ARG A 69 7.21 -12.13 38.53
N ARG A 70 6.88 -11.62 39.73
CA ARG A 70 6.40 -12.41 40.86
C ARG A 70 4.89 -12.70 40.83
N ASN A 71 4.13 -11.97 40.02
CA ASN A 71 2.67 -12.11 39.94
C ASN A 71 2.17 -11.90 38.50
N VAL A 72 2.72 -12.65 37.54
CA VAL A 72 2.43 -12.47 36.11
C VAL A 72 0.94 -12.68 35.77
N ASN A 73 0.28 -13.60 36.46
CA ASN A 73 -1.09 -14.04 36.13
C ASN A 73 -2.18 -13.33 36.95
N THR A 74 -1.85 -12.88 38.16
CA THR A 74 -2.83 -12.32 39.11
C THR A 74 -2.43 -10.89 39.48
N ALA A 75 -3.32 -9.94 39.18
CA ALA A 75 -3.12 -8.53 39.50
C ALA A 75 -3.06 -8.30 41.01
N GLN A 76 -2.23 -7.35 41.42
CA GLN A 76 -2.32 -6.71 42.73
C GLN A 76 -2.78 -5.28 42.52
N ASN A 77 -4.00 -4.94 42.92
CA ASN A 77 -4.54 -3.60 42.67
C ASN A 77 -3.89 -2.58 43.59
N LEU A 78 -3.28 -1.56 42.99
CA LEU A 78 -2.73 -0.41 43.70
C LEU A 78 -3.85 0.62 43.87
N VAL A 79 -4.24 0.86 45.11
CA VAL A 79 -5.36 1.74 45.43
C VAL A 79 -4.79 3.07 45.92
N TYR A 80 -5.17 4.15 45.22
CA TYR A 80 -4.78 5.51 45.61
C TYR A 80 -5.14 5.80 47.07
N ASN A 81 -4.25 6.50 47.77
CA ASN A 81 -4.36 6.83 49.19
C ASN A 81 -4.46 5.62 50.15
N ASN A 82 -4.26 4.39 49.68
CA ASN A 82 -4.18 3.20 50.51
C ASN A 82 -2.74 2.67 50.50
N ARG A 83 -1.95 3.09 51.50
CA ARG A 83 -0.53 2.70 51.60
C ARG A 83 -0.34 1.18 51.69
N ASP A 84 -1.27 0.48 52.32
CA ASP A 84 -1.22 -0.97 52.48
C ASP A 84 -1.33 -1.71 51.15
N SER A 85 -2.11 -1.19 50.20
CA SER A 85 -2.25 -1.79 48.87
C SER A 85 -0.90 -1.90 48.14
N VAL A 86 -0.02 -0.91 48.32
CA VAL A 86 1.33 -0.90 47.74
C VAL A 86 2.28 -1.73 48.60
N ARG A 87 2.29 -1.55 49.93
CA ARG A 87 3.19 -2.28 50.85
C ARG A 87 3.04 -3.79 50.80
N LYS A 88 1.81 -4.28 50.59
CA LYS A 88 1.49 -5.72 50.48
C LYS A 88 1.63 -6.25 49.05
N SER A 89 1.89 -5.38 48.08
CA SER A 89 2.11 -5.76 46.68
C SER A 89 3.59 -6.04 46.40
N ASN A 90 3.87 -6.47 45.18
CA ASN A 90 5.21 -6.64 44.64
C ASN A 90 5.81 -5.33 44.07
N PHE A 91 5.16 -4.18 44.26
CA PHE A 91 5.65 -2.90 43.73
C PHE A 91 7.05 -2.57 44.27
N ARG A 92 7.96 -2.19 43.37
CA ARG A 92 9.32 -1.77 43.74
C ARG A 92 9.57 -0.35 43.25
N SER A 93 9.65 0.61 44.16
CA SER A 93 9.86 2.02 43.81
C SER A 93 11.16 2.31 43.06
N SER A 94 12.18 1.47 43.24
CA SER A 94 13.45 1.55 42.50
C SER A 94 13.41 0.95 41.10
N ALA A 95 12.39 0.15 40.76
CA ALA A 95 12.26 -0.48 39.44
C ALA A 95 11.57 0.47 38.43
N PRO A 96 11.95 0.45 37.14
CA PRO A 96 11.23 1.20 36.11
C PRO A 96 9.76 0.77 36.04
N THR A 97 8.87 1.74 35.89
CA THR A 97 7.42 1.51 35.90
C THR A 97 6.81 1.80 34.54
N LYS A 98 6.08 0.83 33.98
CA LYS A 98 5.39 0.92 32.69
C LYS A 98 3.89 0.96 32.94
N ILE A 99 3.19 1.99 32.50
CA ILE A 99 1.72 2.06 32.60
C ILE A 99 1.14 1.91 31.21
N ILE A 100 0.34 0.86 30.98
CA ILE A 100 -0.36 0.60 29.73
C ILE A 100 -1.75 1.22 29.83
N ILE A 101 -2.11 2.06 28.87
CA ILE A 101 -3.34 2.85 28.88
C ILE A 101 -4.14 2.59 27.60
N HIS A 102 -5.33 2.00 27.73
CA HIS A 102 -6.20 1.68 26.61
C HIS A 102 -6.98 2.89 26.08
N GLY A 103 -7.63 2.72 24.92
CA GLY A 103 -8.36 3.76 24.19
C GLY A 103 -9.89 3.71 24.35
N PHE A 104 -10.59 4.27 23.35
CA PHE A 104 -12.06 4.28 23.24
C PHE A 104 -12.63 2.86 23.17
N THR A 105 -13.71 2.59 23.91
CA THR A 105 -14.42 1.28 23.94
C THR A 105 -13.58 0.03 24.27
N ASP A 106 -12.38 0.23 24.82
CA ASP A 106 -11.44 -0.83 25.23
C ASP A 106 -11.42 -0.98 26.77
N ASN A 107 -10.65 -1.91 27.32
CA ASN A 107 -10.48 -2.10 28.76
C ASN A 107 -9.06 -2.58 29.12
N GLY A 108 -8.72 -2.52 30.40
CA GLY A 108 -7.38 -2.87 30.90
C GLY A 108 -7.06 -4.37 30.81
N ASN A 109 -8.07 -5.21 30.61
CA ASN A 109 -7.96 -6.67 30.55
C ASN A 109 -8.10 -7.23 29.11
N SER A 110 -8.03 -6.38 28.08
CA SER A 110 -8.07 -6.85 26.69
C SER A 110 -6.82 -7.66 26.32
N ASP A 111 -6.93 -8.49 25.30
CA ASP A 111 -5.90 -9.48 24.99
C ASP A 111 -4.55 -8.85 24.61
N TRP A 112 -4.57 -7.71 23.95
CA TRP A 112 -3.34 -6.97 23.64
C TRP A 112 -2.71 -6.38 24.90
N ASN A 113 -3.49 -5.91 25.88
CA ASN A 113 -2.98 -5.45 27.17
C ASN A 113 -2.28 -6.59 27.90
N LYS A 114 -2.90 -7.78 27.94
CA LYS A 114 -2.31 -8.98 28.54
C LYS A 114 -1.00 -9.39 27.84
N ALA A 115 -1.01 -9.42 26.51
CA ALA A 115 0.16 -9.78 25.71
C ALA A 115 1.31 -8.77 25.89
N MET A 116 1.02 -7.46 25.88
CA MET A 116 2.01 -6.42 26.13
C MET A 116 2.59 -6.49 27.53
N LYS A 117 1.76 -6.73 28.55
CA LYS A 117 2.22 -6.97 29.92
C LYS A 117 3.20 -8.15 29.97
N VAL A 118 2.85 -9.29 29.38
CA VAL A 118 3.75 -10.45 29.33
C VAL A 118 5.06 -10.10 28.62
N ALA A 119 4.99 -9.44 27.47
CA ALA A 119 6.18 -9.02 26.73
C ALA A 119 7.09 -8.12 27.56
N LEU A 120 6.54 -7.12 28.26
CA LEU A 120 7.30 -6.21 29.12
C LEU A 120 7.97 -6.94 30.29
N LEU A 121 7.23 -7.82 30.98
CA LEU A 121 7.77 -8.60 32.10
C LEU A 121 8.86 -9.57 31.66
N ASN A 122 8.77 -10.11 30.44
CA ASN A 122 9.83 -10.92 29.86
C ASN A 122 11.06 -10.06 29.49
N ALA A 123 10.84 -8.87 28.94
CA ALA A 123 11.91 -7.97 28.51
C ALA A 123 12.74 -7.38 29.67
N GLY A 124 12.15 -7.18 30.86
CA GLY A 124 12.87 -6.60 31.99
C GLY A 124 12.14 -6.76 33.32
N ASP A 125 12.86 -6.45 34.41
CA ASP A 125 12.29 -6.40 35.75
C ASP A 125 11.61 -5.04 35.97
N TYR A 126 10.32 -4.98 35.61
CA TYR A 126 9.51 -3.77 35.65
C TYR A 126 8.33 -3.92 36.62
N ASN A 127 7.87 -2.79 37.14
CA ASN A 127 6.48 -2.68 37.57
C ASN A 127 5.63 -2.43 36.32
N VAL A 128 4.74 -3.35 35.95
CA VAL A 128 3.81 -3.14 34.83
C VAL A 128 2.42 -2.90 35.38
N ILE A 129 1.86 -1.73 35.12
CA ILE A 129 0.53 -1.33 35.60
C ILE A 129 -0.40 -1.26 34.39
N GLN A 130 -1.48 -2.03 34.41
CA GLN A 130 -2.57 -1.87 33.46
C GLN A 130 -3.58 -0.89 34.05
N LEU A 131 -3.79 0.23 33.37
CA LEU A 131 -4.81 1.21 33.73
C LEU A 131 -6.12 0.82 33.04
N ASP A 132 -7.15 0.52 33.83
CA ASP A 132 -8.51 0.33 33.32
C ASP A 132 -9.35 1.56 33.65
N TRP A 133 -9.84 2.26 32.62
CA TRP A 133 -10.76 3.39 32.71
C TRP A 133 -12.01 3.16 31.84
N SER A 134 -12.38 1.90 31.61
CA SER A 134 -13.48 1.47 30.74
C SER A 134 -14.86 2.02 31.11
N GLN A 135 -15.06 2.48 32.35
CA GLN A 135 -16.31 3.13 32.76
C GLN A 135 -16.47 4.55 32.17
N GLY A 136 -15.38 5.17 31.74
CA GLY A 136 -15.35 6.55 31.22
C GLY A 136 -14.95 6.67 29.75
N ASN A 137 -14.72 5.57 29.03
CA ASN A 137 -14.18 5.60 27.65
C ASN A 137 -15.20 5.23 26.56
N GLY A 138 -16.48 5.07 26.93
CA GLY A 138 -17.56 4.63 26.05
C GLY A 138 -18.30 5.79 25.37
N TYR A 139 -19.45 5.48 24.77
CA TYR A 139 -20.27 6.47 24.09
C TYR A 139 -20.95 7.46 25.07
N PRO A 140 -21.18 8.73 24.64
CA PRO A 140 -20.77 9.31 23.36
C PRO A 140 -19.27 9.63 23.32
N TYR A 141 -18.65 9.57 22.14
CA TYR A 141 -17.21 9.83 21.97
C TYR A 141 -16.75 11.17 22.55
N THR A 142 -17.58 12.21 22.42
CA THR A 142 -17.31 13.54 23.01
C THR A 142 -17.12 13.47 24.52
N LEU A 143 -17.90 12.64 25.23
CA LEU A 143 -17.75 12.44 26.67
C LEU A 143 -16.48 11.67 27.00
N ALA A 144 -16.16 10.61 26.25
CA ALA A 144 -14.89 9.90 26.41
C ALA A 144 -13.69 10.84 26.22
N THR A 145 -13.72 11.72 25.21
CA THR A 145 -12.66 12.72 24.98
C THR A 145 -12.54 13.71 26.13
N ALA A 146 -13.64 14.12 26.76
CA ALA A 146 -13.60 14.98 27.94
C ALA A 146 -13.01 14.24 29.15
N ASN A 147 -13.45 13.00 29.38
CA ASN A 147 -12.99 12.15 30.47
C ASN A 147 -11.48 11.88 30.45
N THR A 148 -10.85 11.87 29.26
CA THR A 148 -9.38 11.72 29.18
C THR A 148 -8.61 12.74 30.03
N ARG A 149 -9.15 13.97 30.21
CA ARG A 149 -8.57 15.02 31.05
C ARG A 149 -8.55 14.62 32.53
N VAL A 150 -9.67 14.08 33.03
CA VAL A 150 -9.79 13.61 34.42
C VAL A 150 -8.95 12.36 34.65
N VAL A 151 -8.95 11.42 33.71
CA VAL A 151 -8.10 10.21 33.82
C VAL A 151 -6.62 10.60 33.83
N GLY A 152 -6.18 11.53 32.98
CA GLY A 152 -4.81 12.04 33.01
C GLY A 152 -4.45 12.69 34.34
N ALA A 153 -5.36 13.48 34.91
CA ALA A 153 -5.18 14.06 36.24
C ALA A 153 -5.05 13.00 37.34
N LEU A 154 -5.88 11.96 37.31
CA LEU A 154 -5.84 10.83 38.25
C LEU A 154 -4.53 10.04 38.13
N VAL A 155 -4.03 9.81 36.91
CA VAL A 155 -2.73 9.15 36.67
C VAL A 155 -1.58 10.00 37.23
N ALA A 156 -1.59 11.32 36.99
CA ALA A 156 -0.59 12.23 37.55
C ALA A 156 -0.62 12.22 39.08
N GLN A 157 -1.81 12.32 39.68
CA GLN A 157 -2.01 12.27 41.13
C GLN A 157 -1.50 10.95 41.73
N PHE A 158 -1.78 9.83 41.07
CA PHE A 158 -1.29 8.50 41.46
C PHE A 158 0.24 8.41 41.43
N ILE A 159 0.89 8.92 40.37
CA ILE A 159 2.36 8.93 40.27
C ILE A 159 2.99 9.82 41.35
N VAL A 160 2.45 11.03 41.58
CA VAL A 160 2.91 11.92 42.66
C VAL A 160 2.75 11.28 44.03
N TRP A 161 1.66 10.55 44.24
CA TRP A 161 1.44 9.81 45.49
C TRP A 161 2.46 8.69 45.67
N LEU A 162 2.79 7.93 44.61
CA LEU A 162 3.85 6.92 44.66
C LEU A 162 5.23 7.54 44.94
N GLU A 163 5.54 8.67 44.31
CA GLU A 163 6.78 9.42 44.55
C GLU A 163 6.89 9.86 46.01
N SER A 164 5.84 10.50 46.53
CA SER A 164 5.85 11.09 47.87
C SER A 164 5.83 10.06 49.00
N ASN A 165 5.24 8.89 48.79
CA ASN A 165 5.02 7.90 49.86
C ASN A 165 5.95 6.69 49.79
N PHE A 166 6.53 6.40 48.62
CA PHE A 166 7.34 5.20 48.40
C PHE A 166 8.69 5.49 47.75
N GLY A 167 8.99 6.76 47.44
CA GLY A 167 10.25 7.17 46.82
C GLY A 167 10.38 6.76 45.36
N ALA A 168 9.27 6.51 44.66
CA ALA A 168 9.31 6.24 43.23
C ALA A 168 9.72 7.50 42.46
N ASN A 169 10.63 7.37 41.48
CA ASN A 169 11.03 8.53 40.67
C ASN A 169 10.17 8.62 39.41
N ARG A 170 9.43 9.73 39.21
CA ARG A 170 8.60 9.96 38.01
C ARG A 170 9.39 9.91 36.69
N GLU A 171 10.70 10.15 36.71
CA GLU A 171 11.57 10.00 35.55
C GLU A 171 11.79 8.53 35.12
N ASN A 172 11.50 7.57 36.00
CA ASN A 172 11.56 6.13 35.70
C ASN A 172 10.21 5.58 35.20
N PHE A 173 9.19 6.42 35.03
CA PHE A 173 7.90 6.04 34.50
C PHE A 173 7.85 6.18 32.98
N HIS A 174 7.18 5.23 32.34
CA HIS A 174 6.90 5.22 30.91
C HIS A 174 5.42 4.93 30.70
N LEU A 175 4.67 5.92 30.23
CA LEU A 175 3.26 5.77 29.86
C LEU A 175 3.17 5.31 28.41
N ILE A 176 2.43 4.24 28.14
CA ILE A 176 2.22 3.65 26.82
C ILE A 176 0.72 3.69 26.52
N GLY A 177 0.29 4.68 25.75
CA GLY A 177 -1.12 4.98 25.53
C GLY A 177 -1.58 4.68 24.11
N HIS A 178 -2.66 3.91 23.93
CA HIS A 178 -3.30 3.65 22.62
C HIS A 178 -4.47 4.60 22.39
N SER A 179 -4.62 5.17 21.18
CA SER A 179 -5.80 5.95 20.80
C SER A 179 -6.06 7.10 21.80
N LEU A 180 -7.26 7.22 22.39
CA LEU A 180 -7.55 8.18 23.49
C LEU A 180 -6.57 8.07 24.67
N GLY A 181 -6.02 6.88 24.94
CA GLY A 181 -5.03 6.65 25.99
C GLY A 181 -3.69 7.38 25.76
N ALA A 182 -3.36 7.71 24.52
CA ALA A 182 -2.19 8.55 24.21
C ALA A 182 -2.38 9.97 24.78
N HIS A 183 -3.59 10.53 24.65
CA HIS A 183 -3.92 11.85 25.19
C HIS A 183 -4.08 11.84 26.72
N VAL A 184 -4.61 10.75 27.30
CA VAL A 184 -4.54 10.53 28.76
C VAL A 184 -3.09 10.62 29.26
N SER A 185 -2.15 10.03 28.52
CA SER A 185 -0.72 10.09 28.85
C SER A 185 -0.17 11.52 28.76
N GLY A 186 -0.56 12.28 27.74
CA GLY A 186 -0.20 13.70 27.58
C GLY A 186 -0.69 14.55 28.76
N TYR A 187 -1.99 14.50 29.08
CA TYR A 187 -2.56 15.24 30.21
C TYR A 187 -1.93 14.88 31.56
N ALA A 188 -1.51 13.63 31.74
CA ALA A 188 -0.77 13.21 32.93
C ALA A 188 0.65 13.80 32.95
N GLY A 189 1.35 13.76 31.82
CA GLY A 189 2.69 14.30 31.64
C GLY A 189 2.77 15.82 31.83
N GLU A 190 1.82 16.54 31.26
CA GLU A 190 1.63 17.98 31.44
C GLU A 190 1.54 18.35 32.93
N ARG A 191 0.67 17.67 33.68
CA ARG A 191 0.49 17.89 35.13
C ARG A 191 1.70 17.50 35.97
N LEU A 192 2.51 16.56 35.49
CA LEU A 192 3.74 16.11 36.14
C LEU A 192 4.94 17.01 35.82
N SER A 193 4.82 17.95 34.90
CA SER A 193 5.87 18.89 34.52
C SER A 193 5.90 20.08 35.49
N THR A 194 6.54 19.89 36.65
CA THR A 194 6.65 20.91 37.71
C THR A 194 8.12 21.28 37.94
N GLY A 195 8.50 22.51 37.59
CA GLY A 195 9.89 22.97 37.68
C GLY A 195 10.81 22.18 36.76
N SER A 196 11.89 21.61 37.30
CA SER A 196 12.82 20.76 36.54
C SER A 196 12.41 19.29 36.47
N LYS A 197 11.43 18.86 37.26
CA LYS A 197 10.96 17.46 37.28
C LYS A 197 9.95 17.23 36.16
N LYS A 198 10.19 16.20 35.36
CA LYS A 198 9.29 15.75 34.29
C LYS A 198 9.11 14.25 34.31
N LEU A 199 8.01 13.78 33.74
CA LEU A 199 7.78 12.36 33.47
C LEU A 199 8.89 11.80 32.55
N GLY A 200 9.30 10.55 32.77
CA GLY A 200 10.38 9.91 32.00
C GLY A 200 10.10 9.79 30.51
N ARG A 201 9.08 9.02 30.14
CA ARG A 201 8.72 8.77 28.73
C ARG A 201 7.22 8.64 28.50
N ILE A 202 6.74 9.11 27.36
CA ILE A 202 5.42 8.77 26.82
C ILE A 202 5.60 8.13 25.44
N THR A 203 4.91 7.01 25.19
CA THR A 203 4.74 6.47 23.83
C THR A 203 3.27 6.56 23.43
N GLY A 204 2.98 7.36 22.40
CA GLY A 204 1.66 7.46 21.80
C GLY A 204 1.48 6.42 20.69
N MET A 205 0.69 5.39 20.94
CA MET A 205 0.36 4.36 19.95
C MET A 205 -0.90 4.78 19.20
N ASP A 206 -0.71 5.25 17.98
CA ASP A 206 -1.72 5.81 17.08
C ASP A 206 -2.69 6.76 17.80
N PRO A 207 -2.20 7.92 18.28
CA PRO A 207 -3.01 8.88 19.04
C PRO A 207 -4.27 9.27 18.26
N ALA A 208 -5.42 9.37 18.94
CA ALA A 208 -6.69 9.59 18.25
C ALA A 208 -6.76 10.97 17.58
N GLY A 209 -7.14 11.04 16.31
CA GLY A 209 -7.28 12.30 15.57
C GLY A 209 -8.51 13.12 15.94
N PRO A 210 -9.74 12.54 15.90
CA PRO A 210 -10.96 13.28 16.17
C PRO A 210 -10.93 13.92 17.56
N TYR A 211 -11.20 15.24 17.63
CA TYR A 211 -11.17 16.10 18.83
C TYR A 211 -9.78 16.50 19.36
N PHE A 212 -8.70 16.09 18.69
CA PHE A 212 -7.32 16.39 19.13
C PHE A 212 -6.42 16.94 18.02
N GLU A 213 -6.54 16.45 16.80
CA GLU A 213 -5.67 16.89 15.71
C GLU A 213 -5.87 18.38 15.41
N TYR A 214 -4.76 19.08 15.18
CA TYR A 214 -4.69 20.54 14.97
C TYR A 214 -5.21 21.41 16.12
N THR A 215 -5.52 20.82 17.28
CA THR A 215 -5.82 21.57 18.51
C THR A 215 -4.53 22.06 19.18
N HIS A 216 -4.68 23.02 20.10
CA HIS A 216 -3.60 23.54 20.92
C HIS A 216 -2.88 22.41 21.70
N PRO A 217 -1.55 22.47 21.90
CA PRO A 217 -0.78 21.47 22.65
C PRO A 217 -1.41 21.03 23.99
N GLU A 218 -1.91 21.97 24.79
CA GLU A 218 -2.63 21.72 26.07
C GLU A 218 -3.81 20.73 25.94
N VAL A 219 -4.37 20.53 24.74
CA VAL A 219 -5.54 19.69 24.50
C VAL A 219 -5.16 18.28 24.07
N ARG A 220 -3.91 18.01 23.70
CA ARG A 220 -3.49 16.75 23.08
C ARG A 220 -2.15 16.26 23.63
N LEU A 221 -1.64 15.18 23.05
CA LEU A 221 -0.27 14.76 23.32
C LEU A 221 0.68 15.74 22.63
N ASP A 222 1.76 16.10 23.31
CA ASP A 222 2.77 17.03 22.83
C ASP A 222 4.19 16.68 23.36
N PRO A 223 5.28 17.08 22.67
CA PRO A 223 6.64 16.76 23.11
C PRO A 223 6.97 17.33 24.50
N THR A 224 6.27 18.37 24.95
CA THR A 224 6.51 18.98 26.26
C THR A 224 6.04 18.13 27.45
N ASP A 225 5.19 17.12 27.23
CA ASP A 225 4.55 16.32 28.28
C ASP A 225 5.50 15.37 29.03
N ALA A 226 6.66 15.04 28.46
CA ALA A 226 7.66 14.21 29.13
C ALA A 226 9.08 14.60 28.72
N ARG A 227 10.09 14.01 29.38
CA ARG A 227 11.49 14.14 28.97
C ARG A 227 11.74 13.55 27.58
N PHE A 228 10.97 12.54 27.19
CA PHE A 228 10.98 11.96 25.87
C PHE A 228 9.57 11.50 25.49
N VAL A 229 9.14 11.84 24.28
CA VAL A 229 7.83 11.48 23.73
C VAL A 229 8.07 10.90 22.36
N ASP A 230 7.57 9.69 22.11
CA ASP A 230 7.60 9.06 20.80
C ASP A 230 6.18 8.65 20.38
N ALA A 231 5.81 8.88 19.13
CA ALA A 231 4.49 8.50 18.61
C ALA A 231 4.62 7.56 17.41
N ILE A 232 3.67 6.63 17.25
CA ILE A 232 3.62 5.70 16.12
C ILE A 232 2.26 5.87 15.45
N HIS A 233 2.24 6.33 14.21
CA HIS A 233 1.03 6.62 13.45
C HIS A 233 0.75 5.47 12.49
N THR A 234 -0.44 4.88 12.54
CA THR A 234 -0.82 3.71 11.72
C THR A 234 -2.11 3.89 10.94
N ASP A 235 -3.00 4.77 11.38
CA ASP A 235 -4.33 4.99 10.78
C ASP A 235 -4.69 6.48 10.66
N GLY A 236 -3.76 7.29 10.16
CA GLY A 236 -4.01 8.71 9.95
C GLY A 236 -4.64 9.05 8.59
N ASP A 237 -5.55 10.03 8.56
CA ASP A 237 -6.08 10.64 7.33
C ASP A 237 -6.39 12.14 7.53
N SER A 238 -6.45 12.92 6.45
CA SER A 238 -6.61 14.37 6.47
C SER A 238 -7.97 14.84 7.03
N THR A 239 -7.92 15.97 7.73
CA THR A 239 -8.83 16.59 8.71
C THR A 239 -10.32 16.77 8.40
N LEU A 240 -10.83 16.28 7.28
CA LEU A 240 -12.26 16.42 6.94
C LEU A 240 -13.11 15.20 7.36
N SER A 241 -12.51 14.24 8.08
CA SER A 241 -13.08 12.95 8.48
C SER A 241 -14.31 13.05 9.38
N ILE A 242 -14.41 14.09 10.22
CA ILE A 242 -15.55 14.29 11.13
C ILE A 242 -16.86 14.52 10.34
N ILE A 243 -16.77 15.18 9.18
CA ILE A 243 -17.94 15.48 8.32
C ILE A 243 -18.16 14.37 7.29
N LYS A 244 -17.10 13.66 6.89
CA LYS A 244 -17.15 12.71 5.77
C LYS A 244 -17.39 11.24 6.17
N LEU A 245 -17.37 10.89 7.46
CA LEU A 245 -17.48 9.49 7.96
C LEU A 245 -16.56 8.50 7.22
N SER A 246 -15.44 9.00 6.68
CA SER A 246 -14.52 8.28 5.80
C SER A 246 -13.10 8.83 5.96
N GLY A 247 -12.45 8.45 7.06
CA GLY A 247 -11.05 8.80 7.34
C GLY A 247 -10.56 8.07 8.60
N GLY A 248 -9.24 7.89 8.73
CA GLY A 248 -8.64 7.12 9.82
C GLY A 248 -8.91 7.66 11.23
N PHE A 249 -8.76 6.81 12.24
CA PHE A 249 -8.95 7.13 13.66
C PHE A 249 -7.73 7.79 14.31
N GLY A 250 -6.54 7.62 13.75
CA GLY A 250 -5.30 8.24 14.23
C GLY A 250 -5.09 9.66 13.67
N LEU A 251 -4.28 10.48 14.34
CA LEU A 251 -3.79 11.75 13.78
C LEU A 251 -2.56 11.55 12.90
N MET A 252 -2.36 12.39 11.88
CA MET A 252 -1.12 12.47 11.09
C MET A 252 -0.17 13.56 11.58
N GLN A 253 -0.69 14.56 12.30
CA GLN A 253 0.12 15.61 12.93
C GLN A 253 1.22 14.99 13.82
N PRO A 254 2.49 15.42 13.72
CA PRO A 254 3.51 14.99 14.66
C PRO A 254 3.24 15.57 16.06
N VAL A 255 3.36 14.73 17.09
CA VAL A 255 3.06 15.04 18.50
C VAL A 255 4.19 14.61 19.45
N GLY A 256 5.25 13.99 18.96
CA GLY A 256 6.38 13.52 19.74
C GLY A 256 7.67 14.30 19.51
N HIS A 257 8.71 13.98 20.28
CA HIS A 257 10.08 14.33 19.90
C HIS A 257 10.45 13.63 18.58
N VAL A 258 9.98 12.39 18.42
CA VAL A 258 10.08 11.58 17.20
C VAL A 258 8.74 10.91 16.92
N ASP A 259 8.33 10.94 15.65
CA ASP A 259 7.05 10.43 15.16
C ASP A 259 7.32 9.42 14.05
N PHE A 260 6.91 8.16 14.27
CA PHE A 260 7.11 7.05 13.35
C PHE A 260 5.88 6.83 12.50
N TYR A 261 6.06 6.73 11.18
CA TYR A 261 4.98 6.52 10.22
C TYR A 261 5.23 5.21 9.44
N PRO A 262 5.05 4.03 10.07
CA PRO A 262 5.14 2.74 9.39
C PRO A 262 4.16 2.67 8.21
N ASN A 263 4.68 2.29 7.05
CA ASN A 263 3.94 2.22 5.79
C ASN A 263 3.25 3.56 5.43
N GLY A 264 3.87 4.68 5.80
CA GLY A 264 3.34 6.03 5.59
C GLY A 264 2.29 6.47 6.61
N GLY A 265 1.98 5.62 7.59
CA GLY A 265 1.14 5.92 8.75
C GLY A 265 -0.37 6.05 8.49
N LYS A 266 -0.86 5.59 7.33
CA LYS A 266 -2.27 5.70 6.94
C LYS A 266 -3.02 4.37 6.89
N SER A 267 -2.49 3.39 6.17
CA SER A 267 -3.16 2.10 5.99
C SER A 267 -2.13 1.00 6.10
N GLN A 268 -2.37 0.07 7.02
CA GLN A 268 -1.39 -0.96 7.33
C GLN A 268 -1.61 -2.20 6.44
N PRO A 269 -0.53 -2.91 6.05
CA PRO A 269 -0.67 -4.11 5.22
C PRO A 269 -1.60 -5.14 5.89
N ASN A 270 -2.39 -5.85 5.06
CA ASN A 270 -3.44 -6.81 5.46
C ASN A 270 -4.66 -6.20 6.20
N CYS A 271 -4.92 -4.90 6.07
CA CYS A 271 -6.13 -4.25 6.62
C CYS A 271 -7.17 -3.85 5.54
N ASN A 272 -7.12 -4.46 4.35
CA ASN A 272 -7.93 -4.04 3.19
C ASN A 272 -9.32 -4.69 3.10
N GLU A 273 -9.56 -5.82 3.78
CA GLU A 273 -10.87 -6.49 3.76
C GLU A 273 -11.31 -6.98 5.15
N PRO A 274 -12.61 -6.90 5.47
CA PRO A 274 -13.19 -7.49 6.68
C PRO A 274 -13.23 -9.02 6.65
N PRO A 275 -13.17 -9.69 7.81
CA PRO A 275 -13.44 -11.13 7.92
C PRO A 275 -14.76 -11.50 7.26
N SER A 276 -14.85 -12.71 6.69
CA SER A 276 -16.04 -13.23 5.97
C SER A 276 -17.35 -13.12 6.74
N ASP A 277 -17.27 -13.09 8.07
CA ASP A 277 -18.41 -13.10 8.99
C ASP A 277 -18.84 -11.69 9.41
N SER A 278 -18.14 -10.65 8.93
CA SER A 278 -18.47 -9.26 9.18
C SER A 278 -19.58 -8.83 8.22
N VAL A 279 -20.63 -8.18 8.75
CA VAL A 279 -21.75 -7.70 7.94
C VAL A 279 -21.22 -6.76 6.85
N SER A 280 -21.18 -7.26 5.61
CA SER A 280 -20.75 -6.49 4.44
C SER A 280 -21.78 -5.42 4.11
N GLY A 281 -21.42 -4.17 4.39
CA GLY A 281 -22.13 -2.97 3.96
C GLY A 281 -21.13 -1.82 3.81
N ILE A 282 -21.52 -0.76 3.08
CA ILE A 282 -20.68 0.43 2.81
C ILE A 282 -20.08 1.01 4.11
N ILE A 283 -20.81 0.91 5.22
CA ILE A 283 -20.41 1.35 6.56
C ILE A 283 -19.50 0.32 7.24
N GLY A 284 -19.81 -0.98 7.18
CA GLY A 284 -19.06 -2.05 7.85
C GLY A 284 -17.65 -2.25 7.30
N GLY A 285 -17.48 -2.24 5.97
CA GLY A 285 -16.17 -2.43 5.33
C GLY A 285 -15.20 -1.27 5.59
N THR A 286 -15.70 -0.03 5.56
CA THR A 286 -14.90 1.17 5.86
C THR A 286 -14.51 1.22 7.33
N VAL A 287 -15.45 0.98 8.25
CA VAL A 287 -15.20 0.94 9.71
C VAL A 287 -14.20 -0.16 10.08
N TRP A 288 -14.26 -1.31 9.41
CA TRP A 288 -13.29 -2.38 9.62
C TRP A 288 -11.87 -1.97 9.23
N ARG A 289 -11.66 -1.39 8.04
CA ARG A 289 -10.33 -0.95 7.58
C ARG A 289 -9.69 0.06 8.57
N MET A 290 -10.48 1.02 9.05
CA MET A 290 -10.07 2.00 10.05
C MET A 290 -9.70 1.29 11.36
N THR A 291 -10.56 0.40 11.86
CA THR A 291 -10.31 -0.35 13.10
C THR A 291 -9.08 -1.27 13.01
N CYS A 292 -8.83 -1.93 11.87
CA CYS A 292 -7.66 -2.79 11.69
C CYS A 292 -6.35 -2.01 11.69
N SER A 293 -6.27 -0.93 10.90
CA SER A 293 -5.06 -0.09 10.83
C SER A 293 -4.80 0.58 12.18
N HIS A 294 -5.84 1.06 12.85
CA HIS A 294 -5.75 1.73 14.15
C HIS A 294 -5.23 0.80 15.26
N ASN A 295 -5.56 -0.49 15.17
CA ASN A 295 -5.15 -1.50 16.14
C ASN A 295 -3.79 -2.13 15.82
N ARG A 296 -3.26 -1.94 14.60
CA ARG A 296 -2.01 -2.57 14.16
C ARG A 296 -0.82 -2.19 15.04
N VAL A 297 -0.78 -0.95 15.49
CA VAL A 297 0.28 -0.42 16.37
C VAL A 297 0.46 -1.25 17.65
N ARG A 298 -0.62 -1.87 18.16
CA ARG A 298 -0.58 -2.72 19.37
C ARG A 298 0.33 -3.92 19.16
N ALA A 299 0.13 -4.64 18.05
CA ALA A 299 0.91 -5.82 17.70
C ALA A 299 2.36 -5.45 17.34
N MET A 300 2.55 -4.32 16.63
CA MET A 300 3.90 -3.81 16.33
C MET A 300 4.68 -3.49 17.60
N MET A 301 4.08 -2.75 18.54
CA MET A 301 4.72 -2.39 19.80
C MET A 301 5.09 -3.64 20.61
N ILE A 302 4.17 -4.61 20.74
CA ILE A 302 4.43 -5.90 21.39
C ILE A 302 5.63 -6.61 20.75
N SER A 303 5.67 -6.66 19.41
CA SER A 303 6.77 -7.31 18.70
C SER A 303 8.12 -6.59 18.94
N THR A 304 8.13 -5.25 19.05
CA THR A 304 9.34 -4.49 19.41
C THR A 304 9.83 -4.77 20.83
N ILE A 305 8.91 -5.07 21.76
CA ILE A 305 9.23 -5.46 23.15
C ILE A 305 9.81 -6.88 23.18
N ALA A 306 9.12 -7.82 22.54
CA ALA A 306 9.46 -9.24 22.57
C ALA A 306 10.74 -9.55 21.79
N ASN A 307 11.05 -8.76 20.77
CA ASN A 307 12.17 -8.98 19.87
C ASN A 307 13.11 -7.75 19.82
N PRO A 308 13.84 -7.40 20.90
CA PRO A 308 14.65 -6.17 20.94
C PRO A 308 15.85 -6.19 19.95
N ARG A 309 16.23 -7.37 19.46
CA ARG A 309 17.30 -7.56 18.44
C ARG A 309 16.82 -7.33 17.01
N ARG A 310 15.50 -7.24 16.79
CA ARG A 310 14.88 -7.00 15.48
C ARG A 310 14.96 -5.53 15.09
N ASN A 311 15.12 -5.25 13.79
CA ASN A 311 15.47 -3.92 13.29
C ASN A 311 14.24 -3.16 12.79
N TYR A 312 13.54 -2.48 13.69
CA TYR A 312 12.50 -1.49 13.35
C TYR A 312 13.09 -0.10 13.08
N VAL A 313 14.18 -0.04 12.31
CA VAL A 313 14.91 1.20 12.06
C VAL A 313 14.11 2.09 11.12
N ALA A 314 13.80 3.29 11.58
CA ALA A 314 13.10 4.31 10.81
C ALA A 314 14.05 5.45 10.43
N TYR A 315 13.81 6.00 9.23
CA TYR A 315 14.66 7.00 8.62
C TYR A 315 14.00 8.38 8.66
N PRO A 316 14.72 9.42 9.11
CA PRO A 316 14.20 10.78 9.07
C PRO A 316 13.98 11.20 7.62
N CYS A 317 12.77 11.66 7.30
CA CYS A 317 12.43 12.09 5.93
C CYS A 317 11.34 13.17 5.95
N ALA A 318 11.25 13.95 4.87
CA ALA A 318 10.25 15.00 4.75
C ALA A 318 8.84 14.43 4.53
N SER A 319 8.73 13.37 3.72
CA SER A 319 7.49 12.66 3.45
C SER A 319 7.71 11.17 3.22
N TYR A 320 6.62 10.41 3.21
CA TYR A 320 6.67 8.99 2.88
C TYR A 320 7.01 8.77 1.40
N GLU A 321 6.56 9.65 0.51
CA GLU A 321 6.87 9.62 -0.91
C GLU A 321 8.38 9.78 -1.16
N ASP A 322 9.03 10.71 -0.45
CA ASP A 322 10.49 10.88 -0.50
C ASP A 322 11.24 9.67 0.07
N PHE A 323 10.70 9.06 1.14
CA PHE A 323 11.22 7.82 1.70
C PHE A 323 11.14 6.67 0.66
N LYS A 324 9.99 6.49 0.01
CA LYS A 324 9.78 5.46 -1.03
C LYS A 324 10.58 5.71 -2.30
N ALA A 325 10.80 6.96 -2.67
CA ALA A 325 11.72 7.34 -3.75
C ALA A 325 13.20 7.12 -3.39
N GLY A 326 13.50 6.72 -2.15
CA GLY A 326 14.86 6.47 -1.67
C GLY A 326 15.68 7.74 -1.55
N ARG A 327 15.07 8.88 -1.23
CA ARG A 327 15.80 10.15 -0.99
C ARG A 327 16.38 10.24 0.42
N CYS A 328 15.88 9.41 1.35
CA CYS A 328 16.25 9.41 2.77
C CYS A 328 16.92 8.10 3.21
N ARG A 329 17.94 7.66 2.45
CA ARG A 329 18.61 6.34 2.62
C ARG A 329 19.60 6.26 3.79
N THR A 330 19.92 7.37 4.42
CA THR A 330 20.91 7.42 5.50
C THR A 330 20.31 8.12 6.71
N CYS A 331 20.87 7.84 7.89
CA CYS A 331 20.46 8.47 9.13
C CYS A 331 20.72 9.98 9.16
N GLY A 332 21.60 10.49 8.29
CA GLY A 332 22.02 11.89 8.28
C GLY A 332 22.51 12.38 9.65
N THR A 333 22.44 13.69 9.86
CA THR A 333 22.77 14.33 11.15
C THR A 333 21.65 14.25 12.18
N THR A 334 20.43 13.90 11.73
CA THR A 334 19.26 13.70 12.60
C THR A 334 19.35 12.36 13.33
N GLY A 335 20.00 11.36 12.74
CA GLY A 335 20.07 10.00 13.26
C GLY A 335 18.79 9.20 12.93
N CYS A 336 18.95 7.90 12.64
CA CYS A 336 17.82 6.98 12.59
C CYS A 336 17.38 6.62 14.00
N ALA A 337 16.12 6.25 14.17
CA ALA A 337 15.62 5.73 15.44
C ALA A 337 14.95 4.37 15.23
N SER A 338 15.08 3.50 16.23
CA SER A 338 14.33 2.25 16.26
C SER A 338 12.93 2.50 16.79
N MET A 339 11.89 2.27 15.98
CA MET A 339 10.50 2.40 16.39
C MET A 339 10.19 1.46 17.57
N GLY A 340 9.29 1.90 18.47
CA GLY A 340 8.82 1.11 19.61
C GLY A 340 9.72 1.23 20.84
N MET A 341 9.94 0.14 21.58
CA MET A 341 10.63 0.22 22.88
C MET A 341 12.01 0.85 22.85
N ARG A 342 12.75 0.68 21.75
CA ARG A 342 14.11 1.19 21.59
C ARG A 342 14.17 2.65 21.12
N ALA A 343 13.04 3.33 20.90
CA ALA A 343 13.03 4.72 20.45
C ALA A 343 13.76 5.67 21.42
N ALA A 344 13.79 5.36 22.72
CA ALA A 344 14.52 6.14 23.73
C ALA A 344 16.06 6.11 23.58
N GLU A 345 16.60 5.25 22.71
CA GLU A 345 18.02 5.27 22.34
C GLU A 345 18.36 6.48 21.46
N TRP A 346 17.37 7.00 20.72
CA TRP A 346 17.52 8.19 19.90
C TRP A 346 17.49 9.45 20.76
N ARG A 347 18.41 10.38 20.48
CA ARG A 347 18.59 11.62 21.26
C ARG A 347 17.95 12.81 20.51
N PRO A 348 16.95 13.49 21.09
CA PRO A 348 16.31 14.62 20.43
C PRO A 348 17.25 15.79 20.12
N ASN A 349 18.22 16.07 21.00
CA ASN A 349 19.15 17.20 20.88
C ASN A 349 18.44 18.55 20.61
N GLY A 350 17.34 18.80 21.34
CA GLY A 350 16.50 19.99 21.18
C GLY A 350 15.49 19.92 20.03
N ARG A 351 15.49 18.84 19.23
CA ARG A 351 14.52 18.65 18.15
C ARG A 351 13.21 18.09 18.69
N VAL A 352 12.13 18.49 18.04
CA VAL A 352 10.78 17.99 18.26
C VAL A 352 10.10 17.75 16.91
N ASN A 353 9.03 16.98 16.89
CA ASN A 353 8.22 16.69 15.71
C ASN A 353 9.01 16.08 14.55
N VAL A 354 10.02 15.25 14.85
CA VAL A 354 10.87 14.62 13.84
C VAL A 354 10.14 13.43 13.22
N LYS A 355 9.73 13.56 11.96
CA LYS A 355 9.08 12.49 11.21
C LYS A 355 10.08 11.44 10.74
N MET A 356 9.78 10.18 11.01
CA MET A 356 10.56 9.04 10.57
C MET A 356 9.68 8.00 9.89
N PHE A 357 10.21 7.39 8.83
CA PHE A 357 9.48 6.44 7.99
C PHE A 357 10.21 5.10 7.93
N LEU A 358 9.41 4.05 7.86
CA LEU A 358 9.82 2.66 7.70
C LEU A 358 8.68 1.87 7.06
N ASP A 359 8.99 0.74 6.45
CA ASP A 359 7.99 -0.22 5.98
C ASP A 359 7.90 -1.39 6.96
N THR A 360 6.73 -2.00 7.08
CA THR A 360 6.51 -3.19 7.91
C THR A 360 5.74 -4.26 7.12
N ALA A 361 5.84 -5.51 7.52
CA ALA A 361 4.98 -6.58 6.99
C ALA A 361 3.54 -6.48 7.53
N GLY A 362 2.61 -7.23 6.92
CA GLY A 362 1.19 -7.30 7.34
C GLY A 362 0.90 -8.35 8.41
N THR A 363 1.87 -9.21 8.70
CA THR A 363 1.83 -10.27 9.71
C THR A 363 3.13 -10.27 10.49
N GLU A 364 3.12 -10.88 11.68
CA GLU A 364 4.35 -11.06 12.44
C GLU A 364 5.27 -12.09 11.74
N PRO A 365 6.60 -11.87 11.65
CA PRO A 365 7.33 -10.70 12.15
C PRO A 365 7.07 -9.45 11.29
N PHE A 366 6.71 -8.35 11.96
CA PHE A 366 6.35 -7.11 11.27
C PHE A 366 7.56 -6.34 10.70
N GLU A 367 8.78 -6.72 11.07
CA GLU A 367 9.98 -6.02 10.60
C GLU A 367 10.19 -6.20 9.09
N THR A 368 10.82 -5.21 8.46
CA THR A 368 11.41 -5.36 7.13
C THR A 368 12.86 -4.91 7.18
N PHE A 369 13.77 -5.66 6.56
CA PHE A 369 15.16 -5.24 6.49
C PHE A 369 15.34 -4.16 5.42
N CYS A 370 16.23 -3.20 5.68
CA CYS A 370 16.57 -2.13 4.75
C CYS A 370 18.10 -2.19 4.54
N CYS A 371 18.58 -3.07 3.67
CA CYS A 371 20.02 -3.14 3.35
C CYS A 371 20.41 -2.10 2.29
N CYS A 372 21.05 -0.98 2.69
CA CYS A 372 21.74 -0.09 1.75
C CYS A 372 23.17 -0.58 1.52
N PHE A 373 23.50 -1.02 0.31
CA PHE A 373 24.87 -1.36 -0.05
C PHE A 373 25.58 -0.19 -0.73
N TRP A 374 26.62 0.35 -0.09
CA TRP A 374 27.51 1.35 -0.69
C TRP A 374 28.49 0.67 -1.66
N ALA A 375 28.39 0.97 -2.95
CA ALA A 375 29.43 0.66 -3.92
C ALA A 375 30.49 1.77 -3.91
N SER A 376 31.46 1.67 -3.01
CA SER A 376 32.70 2.43 -3.05
C SER A 376 33.86 1.45 -2.98
N ALA A 377 34.72 1.48 -4.00
CA ALA A 377 35.89 0.61 -4.26
C ALA A 377 35.64 -0.66 -5.10
N ALA A 378 35.65 -0.52 -6.43
CA ALA A 378 36.06 -1.59 -7.35
C ALA A 378 36.46 -1.08 -8.77
N LEU A 379 36.96 0.15 -8.91
CA LEU A 379 37.44 0.66 -10.21
C LEU A 379 38.94 0.43 -10.45
N GLN A 380 39.63 -0.39 -9.63
CA GLN A 380 41.09 -0.53 -9.72
C GLN A 380 41.60 -1.98 -9.73
N SER A 381 40.74 -3.00 -9.63
CA SER A 381 41.16 -4.42 -9.64
C SER A 381 40.78 -5.21 -10.89
N ILE A 382 40.10 -4.61 -11.88
CA ILE A 382 39.67 -5.32 -13.11
C ILE A 382 40.76 -5.32 -14.22
N LEU A 383 41.87 -4.60 -14.04
CA LEU A 383 42.93 -4.55 -15.08
C LEU A 383 44.03 -5.61 -14.98
N THR A 384 44.10 -6.45 -13.95
CA THR A 384 45.15 -7.49 -13.88
C THR A 384 44.73 -8.73 -13.10
N ASN A 385 44.59 -9.83 -13.84
CA ASN A 385 44.58 -11.24 -13.43
C ASN A 385 43.36 -11.85 -12.71
N ARG A 386 43.02 -13.06 -13.18
CA ARG A 386 41.93 -13.95 -12.74
C ARG A 386 41.97 -14.27 -11.24
N PRO A 387 40.81 -14.35 -10.57
CA PRO A 387 40.60 -15.38 -9.57
C PRO A 387 39.21 -16.06 -9.62
N THR A 388 39.20 -17.20 -8.97
CA THR A 388 38.18 -18.21 -8.74
C THR A 388 36.90 -17.77 -8.02
N GLN A 389 35.88 -18.64 -8.10
CA GLN A 389 34.60 -18.64 -7.39
C GLN A 389 34.56 -17.88 -6.05
N ARG A 390 33.42 -17.21 -5.85
CA ARG A 390 33.01 -16.38 -4.70
C ARG A 390 33.56 -14.96 -4.74
N SER A 391 32.71 -14.00 -5.12
CA SER A 391 32.15 -12.99 -4.19
C SER A 391 31.57 -11.78 -4.92
N LEU A 392 30.50 -11.24 -4.31
CA LEU A 392 30.01 -9.86 -4.31
C LEU A 392 29.47 -9.26 -5.63
N LEU A 393 28.14 -9.07 -5.68
CA LEU A 393 27.54 -7.95 -6.39
C LEU A 393 26.41 -7.37 -5.54
N LEU A 394 26.69 -6.18 -5.03
CA LEU A 394 25.88 -5.40 -4.12
C LEU A 394 25.57 -4.08 -4.83
N GLY A 395 24.28 -3.85 -5.12
CA GLY A 395 23.77 -2.67 -5.80
C GLY A 395 22.46 -2.18 -5.18
N LEU A 396 22.61 -1.24 -4.24
CA LEU A 396 21.70 -0.16 -3.82
C LEU A 396 20.17 -0.35 -3.97
N GLY A 397 19.58 -1.12 -3.06
CA GLY A 397 18.16 -1.05 -2.71
C GLY A 397 17.93 -1.69 -1.34
N CYS A 398 17.17 -1.05 -0.46
CA CYS A 398 16.82 -1.64 0.83
C CYS A 398 15.94 -2.88 0.63
N PHE A 399 16.50 -4.07 0.86
CA PHE A 399 15.78 -5.35 0.76
C PHE A 399 15.34 -5.87 2.14
N SER A 400 14.04 -6.19 2.26
CA SER A 400 13.52 -7.12 3.27
C SER A 400 13.89 -8.53 2.86
N ILE A 401 14.57 -9.27 3.74
CA ILE A 401 14.82 -10.70 3.54
C ILE A 401 13.80 -11.44 4.40
N ASP A 402 12.74 -11.94 3.79
CA ASP A 402 11.71 -12.71 4.46
C ASP A 402 12.22 -14.14 4.73
N GLY A 403 12.40 -14.48 6.00
CA GLY A 403 12.60 -15.84 6.46
C GLY A 403 11.27 -16.57 6.59
N ASN A 404 10.66 -16.98 5.48
CA ASN A 404 9.86 -18.21 5.32
C ASN A 404 9.18 -18.22 3.95
N PHE A 405 9.62 -19.15 3.09
CA PHE A 405 8.93 -19.56 1.87
C PHE A 405 7.61 -20.27 2.26
N ASN A 406 6.45 -19.61 2.09
CA ASN A 406 5.14 -20.20 1.73
C ASN A 406 3.96 -19.32 2.21
N ASP A 407 3.81 -18.11 1.69
CA ASP A 407 2.47 -17.51 1.48
C ASP A 407 2.61 -16.17 0.74
N SER A 408 2.70 -16.24 -0.58
CA SER A 408 2.86 -15.10 -1.47
C SER A 408 1.75 -15.10 -2.51
N VAL A 409 0.62 -14.49 -2.18
CA VAL A 409 -0.44 -14.23 -3.15
C VAL A 409 -0.93 -12.80 -2.92
N ASN A 410 -0.76 -11.94 -3.92
CA ASN A 410 -1.06 -10.50 -3.98
C ASN A 410 0.01 -9.52 -3.44
N ARG A 411 1.24 -9.58 -3.99
CA ARG A 411 2.16 -8.42 -4.01
C ARG A 411 2.76 -8.19 -5.40
N PRO A 412 3.02 -6.93 -5.80
CA PRO A 412 3.84 -6.63 -6.97
C PRO A 412 5.28 -7.10 -6.73
N ILE A 413 5.79 -7.80 -7.74
CA ILE A 413 7.07 -8.51 -7.89
C ILE A 413 8.21 -7.99 -7.00
N GLN A 414 8.58 -8.78 -5.98
CA GLN A 414 9.83 -8.64 -5.20
C GLN A 414 11.00 -9.44 -5.81
N VAL A 415 10.81 -10.07 -6.96
CA VAL A 415 11.86 -10.81 -7.69
C VAL A 415 12.65 -9.81 -8.54
N LEU A 416 13.97 -9.76 -8.37
CA LEU A 416 14.81 -8.93 -9.23
C LEU A 416 14.83 -9.51 -10.66
N PRO A 417 14.84 -8.66 -11.69
CA PRO A 417 15.08 -9.11 -13.05
C PRO A 417 16.40 -9.87 -13.15
N GLN A 418 16.45 -10.88 -14.00
CA GLN A 418 17.69 -11.55 -14.38
C GLN A 418 18.60 -10.59 -15.14
N ASP A 419 19.90 -10.88 -15.06
CA ASP A 419 20.93 -10.16 -15.81
C ASP A 419 20.55 -10.04 -17.30
N PRO A 420 20.66 -8.85 -17.91
CA PRO A 420 20.46 -8.65 -19.34
C PRO A 420 21.23 -9.67 -20.21
N ASP A 421 22.44 -10.06 -19.81
CA ASP A 421 23.28 -11.06 -20.48
C ASP A 421 22.80 -12.49 -20.27
N ARG A 422 21.86 -12.73 -19.35
CA ARG A 422 21.16 -14.01 -19.23
C ARG A 422 19.90 -14.06 -20.10
N ILE A 423 19.16 -12.95 -20.14
CA ILE A 423 17.94 -12.82 -20.95
C ILE A 423 18.29 -12.77 -22.44
N ARG A 424 19.32 -12.00 -22.82
CA ARG A 424 19.80 -11.79 -24.20
C ARG A 424 18.68 -11.80 -25.26
N PRO A 425 17.81 -10.78 -25.28
CA PRO A 425 16.79 -10.66 -26.32
C PRO A 425 17.44 -10.61 -27.70
N THR A 426 16.80 -11.27 -28.67
CA THR A 426 17.23 -11.22 -30.08
C THR A 426 16.18 -10.49 -30.91
N PHE A 427 16.65 -9.78 -31.94
CA PHE A 427 15.82 -8.94 -32.80
C PHE A 427 15.90 -9.48 -34.24
N ALA A 428 14.89 -10.23 -34.66
CA ALA A 428 14.83 -10.83 -36.00
C ALA A 428 14.04 -9.94 -36.96
N LEU A 429 14.71 -9.35 -37.95
CA LEU A 429 14.09 -8.49 -38.96
C LEU A 429 13.47 -9.29 -40.10
N TYR A 430 12.23 -8.94 -40.43
CA TYR A 430 11.50 -9.34 -41.61
C TYR A 430 11.00 -8.11 -42.36
N THR A 431 11.12 -8.16 -43.68
CA THR A 431 10.54 -7.18 -44.61
C THR A 431 9.88 -7.93 -45.75
N ARG A 432 9.19 -7.24 -46.66
CA ARG A 432 8.66 -7.84 -47.89
C ARG A 432 9.75 -8.50 -48.76
N ARG A 433 11.02 -8.12 -48.58
CA ARG A 433 12.17 -8.69 -49.30
C ARG A 433 12.73 -9.97 -48.66
N ASN A 434 12.35 -10.28 -47.42
CA ASN A 434 12.85 -11.45 -46.67
C ASN A 434 11.77 -12.04 -45.75
N VAL A 435 10.58 -12.29 -46.29
CA VAL A 435 9.40 -12.75 -45.52
C VAL A 435 9.64 -14.06 -44.75
N ASN A 436 10.45 -14.95 -45.32
CA ASN A 436 10.69 -16.30 -44.80
C ASN A 436 12.04 -16.48 -44.08
N THR A 437 12.95 -15.51 -44.20
CA THR A 437 14.32 -15.63 -43.68
C THR A 437 14.66 -14.41 -42.81
N ALA A 438 14.80 -14.64 -41.51
CA ALA A 438 15.17 -13.60 -40.56
C ALA A 438 16.55 -13.03 -40.86
N GLN A 439 16.69 -11.71 -40.70
CA GLN A 439 17.98 -11.05 -40.60
C GLN A 439 18.15 -10.54 -39.17
N ASN A 440 19.12 -11.09 -38.44
CA ASN A 440 19.30 -10.74 -37.03
C ASN A 440 19.98 -9.38 -36.88
N LEU A 441 19.29 -8.47 -36.20
CA LEU A 441 19.83 -7.17 -35.82
C LEU A 441 20.49 -7.30 -34.45
N VAL A 442 21.76 -6.94 -34.36
CA VAL A 442 22.57 -7.09 -33.16
C VAL A 442 22.92 -5.70 -32.62
N TYR A 443 22.51 -5.42 -31.39
CA TYR A 443 22.82 -4.19 -30.69
C TYR A 443 24.34 -3.93 -30.67
N ASN A 444 24.74 -2.66 -30.86
CA ASN A 444 26.14 -2.23 -30.99
C ASN A 444 26.94 -2.85 -32.16
N ASN A 445 26.31 -3.58 -33.06
CA ASN A 445 26.94 -4.11 -34.27
C ASN A 445 26.36 -3.41 -35.50
N ARG A 446 27.04 -2.35 -35.98
CA ARG A 446 26.57 -1.55 -37.12
C ARG A 446 26.42 -2.36 -38.41
N ASP A 447 27.28 -3.35 -38.61
CA ASP A 447 27.26 -4.22 -39.79
C ASP A 447 25.98 -5.05 -39.86
N SER A 448 25.47 -5.51 -38.71
CA SER A 448 24.25 -6.33 -38.64
C SER A 448 23.03 -5.61 -39.22
N VAL A 449 22.95 -4.28 -39.04
CA VAL A 449 21.87 -3.44 -39.59
C VAL A 449 22.18 -3.01 -41.01
N SER A 450 23.41 -2.55 -41.28
CA SER A 450 23.81 -2.03 -42.60
C SER A 450 23.75 -3.09 -43.71
N LYS A 451 23.96 -4.37 -43.36
CA LYS A 451 23.88 -5.51 -44.29
C LYS A 451 22.48 -6.15 -44.33
N SER A 452 21.55 -5.65 -43.53
CA SER A 452 20.16 -6.12 -43.50
C SER A 452 19.27 -5.30 -44.46
N ASN A 453 18.01 -5.70 -44.56
CA ASN A 453 16.97 -4.98 -45.29
C ASN A 453 16.34 -3.84 -44.46
N PHE A 454 16.90 -3.50 -43.28
CA PHE A 454 16.35 -2.46 -42.43
C PHE A 454 16.36 -1.11 -43.14
N ARG A 455 15.23 -0.40 -43.12
CA ARG A 455 15.09 0.94 -43.69
C ARG A 455 14.63 1.93 -42.63
N SER A 456 15.45 2.92 -42.31
CA SER A 456 15.14 3.90 -41.26
C SER A 456 13.97 4.84 -41.60
N ASN A 457 13.63 4.97 -42.88
CA ASN A 457 12.57 5.84 -43.38
C ASN A 457 11.19 5.16 -43.48
N VAL A 458 11.05 3.88 -43.15
CA VAL A 458 9.75 3.18 -43.11
C VAL A 458 9.33 2.88 -41.67
N PRO A 459 8.02 2.77 -41.38
CA PRO A 459 7.57 2.45 -40.03
C PRO A 459 8.08 1.08 -39.56
N THR A 460 8.41 1.00 -38.27
CA THR A 460 8.96 -0.21 -37.66
C THR A 460 7.96 -0.79 -36.66
N LYS A 461 7.62 -2.07 -36.80
CA LYS A 461 6.70 -2.80 -35.93
C LYS A 461 7.50 -3.85 -35.16
N ILE A 462 7.55 -3.75 -33.83
CA ILE A 462 8.22 -4.75 -32.99
C ILE A 462 7.16 -5.65 -32.36
N VAL A 463 7.17 -6.93 -32.70
CA VAL A 463 6.23 -7.94 -32.19
C VAL A 463 6.91 -8.71 -31.05
N ILE A 464 6.25 -8.74 -29.90
CA ILE A 464 6.79 -9.24 -28.62
C ILE A 464 5.90 -10.39 -28.11
N HIS A 465 6.49 -11.58 -27.97
CA HIS A 465 5.76 -12.74 -27.43
C HIS A 465 5.55 -12.64 -25.91
N GLY A 466 4.56 -13.38 -25.41
CA GLY A 466 4.22 -13.46 -23.98
C GLY A 466 4.96 -14.56 -23.20
N PHE A 467 4.45 -14.84 -22.00
CA PHE A 467 4.97 -15.88 -21.10
C PHE A 467 5.00 -17.25 -21.78
N THR A 468 6.11 -17.99 -21.62
CA THR A 468 6.42 -19.28 -22.28
C THR A 468 6.49 -19.27 -23.81
N GLY A 469 6.31 -18.11 -24.44
CA GLY A 469 6.41 -17.93 -25.89
C GLY A 469 7.84 -17.82 -26.40
N ASN A 470 7.96 -17.69 -27.73
CA ASN A 470 9.23 -17.40 -28.41
C ASN A 470 8.98 -16.60 -29.70
N GLY A 471 10.05 -16.10 -30.33
CA GLY A 471 9.95 -15.26 -31.53
C GLY A 471 9.29 -15.96 -32.73
N ASN A 472 9.25 -17.29 -32.73
CA ASN A 472 8.72 -18.11 -33.81
C ASN A 472 7.32 -18.68 -33.55
N SER A 473 6.61 -18.23 -32.51
CA SER A 473 5.25 -18.72 -32.22
C SER A 473 4.27 -18.47 -33.38
N ASP A 474 3.24 -19.32 -33.49
CA ASP A 474 2.24 -19.25 -34.57
C ASP A 474 1.57 -17.87 -34.67
N TRP A 475 1.33 -17.26 -33.51
CA TRP A 475 0.85 -15.89 -33.38
C TRP A 475 1.83 -14.89 -33.99
N ASN A 476 3.11 -14.94 -33.60
CA ASN A 476 4.14 -14.04 -34.13
C ASN A 476 4.28 -14.20 -35.65
N GLN A 477 4.19 -15.42 -36.17
CA GLN A 477 4.22 -15.68 -37.61
C GLN A 477 2.97 -15.12 -38.32
N SER A 478 1.79 -15.29 -37.73
CA SER A 478 0.53 -14.76 -38.26
C SER A 478 0.50 -13.24 -38.25
N MET A 479 0.94 -12.61 -37.16
CA MET A 479 1.08 -11.16 -37.03
C MET A 479 2.08 -10.61 -38.04
N LYS A 480 3.26 -11.23 -38.16
CA LYS A 480 4.27 -10.87 -39.18
C LYS A 480 3.68 -10.90 -40.58
N ARG A 481 3.01 -11.99 -40.97
CA ARG A 481 2.39 -12.11 -42.30
C ARG A 481 1.33 -11.03 -42.52
N ALA A 482 0.48 -10.79 -41.53
CA ALA A 482 -0.56 -9.76 -41.61
C ALA A 482 0.03 -8.36 -41.79
N LEU A 483 1.04 -7.99 -41.01
CA LEU A 483 1.72 -6.69 -41.09
C LEU A 483 2.43 -6.50 -42.45
N LEU A 484 3.15 -7.53 -42.92
CA LEU A 484 3.85 -7.45 -44.22
C LEU A 484 2.87 -7.40 -45.40
N ASN A 485 1.70 -8.03 -45.28
CA ASN A 485 0.62 -7.93 -46.28
C ASN A 485 -0.03 -6.55 -46.26
N GLU A 486 -0.22 -5.96 -45.08
CA GLU A 486 -0.90 -4.67 -44.95
C GLU A 486 -0.06 -3.50 -45.46
N GLY A 487 1.22 -3.45 -45.09
CA GLY A 487 2.07 -2.30 -45.40
C GLY A 487 3.54 -2.65 -45.62
N ASP A 488 4.29 -1.65 -46.08
CA ASP A 488 5.74 -1.76 -46.24
C ASP A 488 6.45 -1.34 -44.93
N TYR A 489 6.73 -2.33 -44.07
CA TYR A 489 7.28 -2.12 -42.73
C TYR A 489 8.60 -2.85 -42.52
N ASN A 490 9.38 -2.36 -41.56
CA ASN A 490 10.32 -3.22 -40.84
C ASN A 490 9.53 -3.97 -39.77
N VAL A 491 9.39 -5.29 -39.89
CA VAL A 491 8.77 -6.12 -38.85
C VAL A 491 9.87 -6.82 -38.07
N ILE A 492 10.04 -6.49 -36.80
CA ILE A 492 11.05 -7.07 -35.93
C ILE A 492 10.35 -8.00 -34.93
N GLN A 493 10.67 -9.29 -34.97
CA GLN A 493 10.25 -10.23 -33.94
C GLN A 493 11.28 -10.21 -32.81
N LEU A 494 10.84 -9.84 -31.61
CA LEU A 494 11.66 -9.90 -30.41
C LEU A 494 11.52 -11.28 -29.76
N ASP A 495 12.62 -11.99 -29.61
CA ASP A 495 12.67 -13.23 -28.82
C ASP A 495 13.41 -12.99 -27.50
N TRP A 496 12.67 -13.07 -26.39
CA TRP A 496 13.18 -13.01 -25.02
C TRP A 496 12.87 -14.31 -24.25
N SER A 497 12.72 -15.43 -24.96
CA SER A 497 12.36 -16.76 -24.41
C SER A 497 13.23 -17.22 -23.24
N ARG A 498 14.50 -16.82 -23.20
CA ARG A 498 15.42 -17.10 -22.07
C ARG A 498 14.98 -16.45 -20.76
N GLY A 499 14.21 -15.37 -20.84
CA GLY A 499 13.66 -14.64 -19.69
C GLY A 499 12.16 -14.75 -19.52
N SER A 500 11.40 -15.30 -20.49
CA SER A 500 9.93 -15.41 -20.45
C SER A 500 9.40 -16.75 -19.93
N GLY A 501 10.29 -17.69 -19.60
CA GLY A 501 9.95 -19.02 -19.08
C GLY A 501 9.67 -19.04 -17.58
N PHE A 502 9.46 -20.24 -17.03
CA PHE A 502 9.15 -20.42 -15.61
C PHE A 502 10.32 -20.04 -14.67
N PRO A 503 10.02 -19.52 -13.45
CA PRO A 503 8.68 -19.26 -12.88
C PRO A 503 8.04 -17.96 -13.39
N PHE A 504 6.70 -17.88 -13.38
CA PHE A 504 5.93 -16.72 -13.88
C PHE A 504 6.40 -15.40 -13.25
N THR A 505 6.58 -15.37 -11.93
CA THR A 505 7.06 -14.20 -11.19
C THR A 505 8.43 -13.68 -11.66
N GLN A 506 9.32 -14.56 -12.10
CA GLN A 506 10.62 -14.17 -12.67
C GLN A 506 10.47 -13.61 -14.09
N ALA A 507 9.62 -14.21 -14.91
CA ALA A 507 9.31 -13.68 -16.25
C ALA A 507 8.70 -12.28 -16.15
N THR A 508 7.81 -12.07 -15.18
CA THR A 508 7.21 -10.76 -14.92
C THR A 508 8.26 -9.74 -14.47
N ALA A 509 9.21 -10.11 -13.60
CA ALA A 509 10.32 -9.24 -13.22
C ALA A 509 11.17 -8.82 -14.43
N ASN A 510 11.47 -9.78 -15.31
CA ASN A 510 12.30 -9.59 -16.49
C ASN A 510 11.72 -8.58 -17.49
N THR A 511 10.40 -8.35 -17.49
CA THR A 511 9.74 -7.42 -18.43
C THR A 511 10.34 -6.01 -18.39
N ARG A 512 10.74 -5.51 -17.21
CA ARG A 512 11.39 -4.19 -17.06
C ARG A 512 12.74 -4.12 -17.75
N VAL A 513 13.54 -5.17 -17.64
CA VAL A 513 14.86 -5.25 -18.31
C VAL A 513 14.67 -5.40 -19.81
N VAL A 514 13.72 -6.23 -20.25
CA VAL A 514 13.41 -6.38 -21.68
C VAL A 514 12.93 -5.05 -22.27
N GLY A 515 12.06 -4.31 -21.57
CA GLY A 515 11.64 -2.96 -21.96
C GLY A 515 12.81 -1.98 -22.10
N ALA A 516 13.72 -1.97 -21.13
CA ALA A 516 14.94 -1.15 -21.19
C ALA A 516 15.84 -1.52 -22.38
N LEU A 517 15.99 -2.81 -22.68
CA LEU A 517 16.80 -3.29 -23.81
C LEU A 517 16.17 -2.93 -25.17
N ILE A 518 14.85 -2.98 -25.29
CA ILE A 518 14.12 -2.49 -26.48
C ILE A 518 14.35 -0.98 -26.64
N ALA A 519 14.22 -0.20 -25.56
CA ALA A 519 14.46 1.24 -25.60
C ALA A 519 15.90 1.58 -26.03
N GLN A 520 16.89 0.89 -25.47
CA GLN A 520 18.29 1.04 -25.87
C GLN A 520 18.50 0.71 -27.35
N PHE A 521 17.88 -0.37 -27.83
CA PHE A 521 17.95 -0.76 -29.23
C PHE A 521 17.34 0.29 -30.17
N ILE A 522 16.19 0.86 -29.83
CA ILE A 522 15.53 1.93 -30.61
C ILE A 522 16.38 3.20 -30.64
N VAL A 523 16.87 3.66 -29.48
CA VAL A 523 17.74 4.85 -29.37
C VAL A 523 19.04 4.65 -30.16
N TRP A 524 19.58 3.43 -30.16
CA TRP A 524 20.75 3.09 -30.96
C TRP A 524 20.47 3.13 -32.45
N LEU A 525 19.32 2.61 -32.91
CA LEU A 525 18.91 2.70 -34.31
C LEU A 525 18.72 4.14 -34.77
N GLU A 526 18.12 4.98 -33.93
CA GLU A 526 17.95 6.41 -34.19
C GLU A 526 19.31 7.12 -34.31
N SER A 527 20.19 6.92 -33.34
CA SER A 527 21.48 7.61 -33.27
C SER A 527 22.46 7.19 -34.38
N ASN A 528 22.33 5.98 -34.91
CA ASN A 528 23.30 5.41 -35.85
C ASN A 528 22.77 5.25 -37.29
N PHE A 529 21.45 5.18 -37.47
CA PHE A 529 20.82 4.91 -38.77
C PHE A 529 19.73 5.92 -39.14
N GLY A 530 19.48 6.93 -38.30
CA GLY A 530 18.47 7.97 -38.55
C GLY A 530 17.03 7.46 -38.48
N ALA A 531 16.78 6.36 -37.76
CA ALA A 531 15.43 5.87 -37.52
C ALA A 531 14.67 6.84 -36.62
N ASN A 532 13.44 7.23 -36.97
CA ASN A 532 12.63 8.09 -36.11
C ASN A 532 11.90 7.24 -35.05
N ARG A 533 12.17 7.50 -33.76
CA ARG A 533 11.51 6.79 -32.63
C ARG A 533 9.98 6.90 -32.65
N GLU A 534 9.41 7.97 -33.20
CA GLU A 534 7.95 8.13 -33.35
C GLU A 534 7.33 7.17 -34.36
N ASN A 535 8.13 6.54 -35.22
CA ASN A 535 7.68 5.57 -36.22
C ASN A 535 7.72 4.12 -35.72
N PHE A 536 8.02 3.90 -34.44
CA PHE A 536 8.04 2.57 -33.81
C PHE A 536 6.68 2.26 -33.17
N HIS A 537 6.13 1.10 -33.49
CA HIS A 537 4.95 0.54 -32.82
C HIS A 537 5.34 -0.79 -32.17
N LEU A 538 5.20 -0.86 -30.84
CA LEU A 538 5.43 -2.08 -30.05
C LEU A 538 4.11 -2.83 -29.86
N ILE A 539 4.08 -4.11 -30.22
CA ILE A 539 2.89 -4.97 -30.18
C ILE A 539 3.21 -6.17 -29.28
N GLY A 540 2.57 -6.25 -28.11
CA GLY A 540 2.82 -7.29 -27.10
C GLY A 540 1.62 -8.21 -26.86
N HIS A 541 1.90 -9.45 -26.45
CA HIS A 541 0.90 -10.43 -26.00
C HIS A 541 1.26 -10.98 -24.60
N SER A 542 0.27 -11.31 -23.77
CA SER A 542 0.48 -11.64 -22.35
C SER A 542 0.91 -13.10 -22.08
N LEU A 543 0.25 -14.10 -22.66
CA LEU A 543 0.52 -15.54 -22.41
C LEU A 543 0.56 -16.34 -23.72
N GLU A 544 1.43 -17.35 -23.89
CA GLU A 544 1.47 -18.18 -25.13
C GLU A 544 1.35 -19.70 -24.87
N THR A 545 0.81 -20.13 -23.74
CA THR A 545 0.80 -21.55 -23.36
C THR A 545 -0.13 -22.44 -24.21
N ARG A 546 0.44 -23.53 -24.73
CA ARG A 546 -0.24 -24.80 -25.12
C ARG A 546 -0.14 -25.89 -24.02
N SER A 547 0.33 -25.54 -22.82
CA SER A 547 0.76 -26.48 -21.78
C SER A 547 -0.20 -26.56 -20.59
N TRP A 548 -0.66 -27.78 -20.35
CA TRP A 548 -1.58 -28.31 -19.33
C TRP A 548 -0.97 -28.40 -17.91
N ALA A 549 0.16 -27.76 -17.67
CA ALA A 549 0.91 -27.89 -16.43
C ALA A 549 0.43 -26.87 -15.39
N ALA A 550 -0.45 -27.33 -14.49
CA ALA A 550 -0.92 -26.56 -13.36
C ALA A 550 0.17 -26.38 -12.29
N SER A 551 0.95 -25.29 -12.36
CA SER A 551 1.61 -24.72 -11.16
C SER A 551 0.62 -23.88 -10.30
N PRO A 552 0.80 -23.71 -8.99
CA PRO A 552 -0.05 -22.82 -8.19
C PRO A 552 0.04 -21.33 -8.59
N ASP A 553 1.10 -20.92 -9.30
CA ASP A 553 1.48 -19.50 -9.45
C ASP A 553 0.80 -18.76 -10.62
N TRP A 554 0.26 -19.47 -11.64
CA TRP A 554 -0.31 -18.85 -12.85
C TRP A 554 -1.82 -18.58 -12.78
N ILE A 555 -2.51 -19.12 -11.76
CA ILE A 555 -3.98 -19.08 -11.63
C ILE A 555 -4.52 -17.65 -11.38
N GLN A 556 -3.65 -16.63 -11.24
CA GLN A 556 -4.05 -15.27 -10.85
C GLN A 556 -3.40 -14.14 -11.67
N ALA A 557 -2.87 -14.38 -12.87
CA ALA A 557 -2.14 -13.37 -13.66
C ALA A 557 -2.87 -12.03 -13.85
N GLY A 558 -4.19 -12.04 -14.10
CA GLY A 558 -5.03 -10.84 -14.17
C GLY A 558 -5.13 -10.12 -12.81
N PRO A 559 -5.64 -10.79 -11.76
CA PRO A 559 -5.67 -10.26 -10.39
C PRO A 559 -4.33 -9.76 -9.83
N TYR A 560 -3.18 -10.26 -10.32
CA TYR A 560 -1.85 -9.80 -9.92
C TYR A 560 -1.53 -8.35 -10.30
N PHE A 561 -2.11 -7.84 -11.39
CA PHE A 561 -1.85 -6.50 -11.91
C PHE A 561 -3.05 -5.55 -11.79
N GLU A 562 -4.24 -6.08 -11.52
CA GLU A 562 -5.44 -5.30 -11.27
C GLU A 562 -5.25 -4.41 -10.02
N ASN A 563 -5.58 -3.12 -10.12
CA ASN A 563 -5.39 -2.10 -9.08
C ASN A 563 -3.92 -1.84 -8.68
N THR A 564 -2.94 -2.32 -9.45
CA THR A 564 -1.53 -1.95 -9.24
C THR A 564 -1.21 -0.57 -9.80
N HIS A 565 -0.21 0.10 -9.21
CA HIS A 565 0.22 1.44 -9.60
C HIS A 565 0.64 1.49 -11.08
N PRO A 566 0.34 2.57 -11.83
CA PRO A 566 0.67 2.64 -13.25
C PRO A 566 2.15 2.37 -13.59
N GLU A 567 3.10 2.78 -12.75
CA GLU A 567 4.55 2.52 -12.93
C GLU A 567 4.97 1.04 -12.97
N VAL A 568 4.06 0.10 -12.67
CA VAL A 568 4.36 -1.35 -12.68
C VAL A 568 3.58 -2.12 -13.75
N ARG A 569 2.85 -1.42 -14.62
CA ARG A 569 2.02 -2.00 -15.71
C ARG A 569 1.96 -1.02 -16.89
N LEU A 570 1.26 -1.40 -17.95
CA LEU A 570 0.99 -0.51 -19.07
C LEU A 570 0.14 0.70 -18.60
N ASP A 571 0.53 1.90 -19.03
CA ASP A 571 -0.13 3.17 -18.74
C ASP A 571 -0.22 4.07 -20.00
N PRO A 572 -1.23 4.95 -20.12
CA PRO A 572 -1.32 5.88 -21.24
C PRO A 572 -0.08 6.78 -21.40
N THR A 573 0.70 7.03 -20.36
CA THR A 573 1.91 7.87 -20.45
C THR A 573 3.12 7.17 -21.07
N ASP A 574 3.08 5.84 -21.27
CA ASP A 574 4.22 5.06 -21.76
C ASP A 574 4.55 5.28 -23.24
N ALA A 575 3.58 5.77 -24.02
CA ALA A 575 3.77 6.12 -25.42
C ALA A 575 2.83 7.25 -25.84
N ARG A 576 3.09 7.87 -27.00
CA ARG A 576 2.21 8.90 -27.58
C ARG A 576 0.76 8.42 -27.70
N PHE A 577 0.57 7.13 -27.94
CA PHE A 577 -0.72 6.48 -27.93
C PHE A 577 -0.57 5.04 -27.46
N VAL A 578 -1.52 4.57 -26.65
CA VAL A 578 -1.54 3.24 -26.04
C VAL A 578 -2.96 2.71 -26.14
N ASP A 579 -3.15 1.56 -26.77
CA ASP A 579 -4.40 0.82 -26.75
C ASP A 579 -4.22 -0.59 -26.18
N ALA A 580 -5.30 -1.15 -25.66
CA ALA A 580 -5.32 -2.50 -25.10
C ALA A 580 -6.59 -3.25 -25.50
N ILE A 581 -6.50 -4.56 -25.69
CA ILE A 581 -7.64 -5.43 -25.99
C ILE A 581 -7.76 -6.47 -24.88
N HIS A 582 -8.91 -6.51 -24.22
CA HIS A 582 -9.19 -7.38 -23.08
C HIS A 582 -10.17 -8.48 -23.49
N THR A 583 -9.76 -9.75 -23.46
CA THR A 583 -10.60 -10.89 -23.90
C THR A 583 -10.83 -11.97 -22.84
N ASP A 584 -10.30 -11.81 -21.63
CA ASP A 584 -10.47 -12.76 -20.51
C ASP A 584 -10.19 -12.12 -19.14
N GLY A 585 -10.89 -11.04 -18.78
CA GLY A 585 -10.67 -10.32 -17.52
C GLY A 585 -11.65 -10.64 -16.39
N ASP A 586 -12.63 -11.53 -16.59
CA ASP A 586 -13.72 -11.73 -15.63
C ASP A 586 -13.22 -12.31 -14.30
N SER A 587 -13.44 -11.58 -13.20
CA SER A 587 -13.08 -11.98 -11.82
C SER A 587 -14.26 -12.54 -11.03
N THR A 588 -15.31 -13.03 -11.71
CA THR A 588 -16.54 -13.49 -11.05
C THR A 588 -16.26 -14.72 -10.18
N LEU A 589 -16.34 -14.52 -8.86
CA LEU A 589 -16.26 -15.51 -7.78
C LEU A 589 -16.95 -16.83 -8.14
N SER A 590 -16.17 -17.90 -8.32
CA SER A 590 -16.68 -19.26 -8.17
C SER A 590 -16.18 -19.82 -6.84
N ILE A 591 -17.05 -20.59 -6.18
CA ILE A 591 -16.98 -21.05 -4.78
C ILE A 591 -15.81 -22.02 -4.53
N ILE A 592 -15.00 -22.26 -5.57
CA ILE A 592 -13.78 -23.06 -5.56
C ILE A 592 -12.71 -22.14 -6.17
N LYS A 593 -11.66 -21.78 -5.40
CA LYS A 593 -10.55 -20.86 -5.77
C LYS A 593 -9.73 -21.35 -6.99
N LEU A 594 -10.33 -21.50 -8.17
CA LEU A 594 -9.69 -22.02 -9.38
C LEU A 594 -10.10 -21.27 -10.67
N SER A 595 -10.86 -20.17 -10.59
CA SER A 595 -11.27 -19.43 -11.79
C SER A 595 -11.36 -17.91 -11.57
N GLY A 596 -10.27 -17.20 -11.87
CA GLY A 596 -10.28 -15.77 -12.22
C GLY A 596 -9.59 -15.61 -13.57
N GLY A 597 -10.08 -14.73 -14.45
CA GLY A 597 -9.53 -14.55 -15.81
C GLY A 597 -8.03 -14.22 -15.82
N PHE A 598 -7.34 -14.56 -16.91
CA PHE A 598 -5.91 -14.28 -17.09
C PHE A 598 -5.59 -12.82 -17.45
N GLY A 599 -6.56 -12.10 -18.02
CA GLY A 599 -6.42 -10.71 -18.46
C GLY A 599 -6.87 -9.70 -17.40
N LEU A 600 -6.70 -8.42 -17.73
CA LEU A 600 -7.14 -7.30 -16.89
C LEU A 600 -8.55 -6.84 -17.25
N MET A 601 -9.26 -6.25 -16.29
CA MET A 601 -10.51 -5.52 -16.55
C MET A 601 -10.37 -4.02 -16.34
N GLN A 602 -9.37 -3.59 -15.57
CA GLN A 602 -8.99 -2.20 -15.48
C GLN A 602 -8.57 -1.67 -16.85
N PRO A 603 -8.95 -0.43 -17.20
CA PRO A 603 -8.41 0.23 -18.37
C PRO A 603 -6.95 0.59 -18.12
N VAL A 604 -6.11 0.39 -19.13
CA VAL A 604 -4.66 0.60 -19.07
C VAL A 604 -4.14 1.48 -20.21
N GLY A 605 -4.97 1.76 -21.21
CA GLY A 605 -4.62 2.56 -22.38
C GLY A 605 -5.38 3.88 -22.47
N HIS A 606 -5.04 4.65 -23.50
CA HIS A 606 -5.88 5.76 -23.94
C HIS A 606 -7.25 5.23 -24.37
N VAL A 607 -7.26 4.06 -25.04
CA VAL A 607 -8.46 3.34 -25.46
C VAL A 607 -8.31 1.85 -25.11
N ASP A 608 -9.34 1.29 -24.48
CA ASP A 608 -9.38 -0.11 -24.08
C ASP A 608 -10.59 -0.79 -24.72
N PHE A 609 -10.34 -1.85 -25.49
CA PHE A 609 -11.36 -2.63 -26.19
C PHE A 609 -11.72 -3.88 -25.40
N TYR A 610 -13.02 -4.12 -25.24
CA TYR A 610 -13.57 -5.25 -24.50
C TYR A 610 -14.49 -6.09 -25.41
N PRO A 611 -13.94 -6.92 -26.31
CA PRO A 611 -14.70 -7.92 -27.06
C PRO A 611 -15.55 -8.80 -26.12
N ASN A 612 -16.85 -8.87 -26.40
CA ASN A 612 -17.85 -9.60 -25.61
C ASN A 612 -17.83 -9.20 -24.12
N GLY A 613 -17.61 -7.93 -23.82
CA GLY A 613 -17.55 -7.44 -22.45
C GLY A 613 -16.22 -7.67 -21.74
N GLY A 614 -15.19 -8.16 -22.44
CA GLY A 614 -13.90 -8.51 -21.85
C GLY A 614 -13.90 -9.85 -21.11
N LYS A 615 -14.90 -10.69 -21.37
CA LYS A 615 -15.14 -11.97 -20.70
C LYS A 615 -14.84 -13.15 -21.62
N SER A 616 -15.26 -14.36 -21.23
CA SER A 616 -15.16 -15.57 -22.05
C SER A 616 -15.58 -15.34 -23.50
N GLN A 617 -14.75 -15.80 -24.44
CA GLN A 617 -14.96 -15.59 -25.87
C GLN A 617 -15.78 -16.74 -26.51
N PRO A 618 -16.49 -16.50 -27.63
CA PRO A 618 -17.24 -17.53 -28.32
C PRO A 618 -16.36 -18.73 -28.71
N ASN A 619 -16.95 -19.93 -28.69
CA ASN A 619 -16.29 -21.21 -29.01
C ASN A 619 -15.17 -21.65 -28.04
N CYS A 620 -15.18 -21.14 -26.80
CA CYS A 620 -14.25 -21.55 -25.74
C CYS A 620 -14.92 -22.35 -24.60
N ASN A 621 -16.14 -22.87 -24.80
CA ASN A 621 -16.92 -23.49 -23.72
C ASN A 621 -16.56 -24.95 -23.43
N GLU A 622 -16.02 -25.71 -24.40
CA GLU A 622 -15.66 -27.12 -24.24
C GLU A 622 -14.28 -27.43 -24.84
N PRO A 623 -13.49 -28.34 -24.22
CA PRO A 623 -12.21 -28.77 -24.75
C PRO A 623 -12.35 -29.82 -25.87
N PRO A 624 -11.34 -30.00 -26.74
CA PRO A 624 -11.41 -30.97 -27.83
C PRO A 624 -11.58 -32.41 -27.32
N SER A 625 -12.27 -33.24 -28.09
CA SER A 625 -12.49 -34.66 -27.81
C SER A 625 -11.15 -35.40 -27.63
N GLY A 626 -10.91 -35.94 -26.43
CA GLY A 626 -9.67 -36.65 -26.07
C GLY A 626 -8.80 -35.96 -25.01
N SER A 627 -9.20 -34.77 -24.54
CA SER A 627 -8.57 -34.08 -23.41
C SER A 627 -9.08 -34.61 -22.04
N VAL A 628 -8.27 -34.41 -20.98
CA VAL A 628 -8.48 -34.97 -19.63
C VAL A 628 -9.86 -34.60 -19.07
N ASN A 629 -10.69 -35.61 -18.81
CA ASN A 629 -12.03 -35.44 -18.21
C ASN A 629 -11.91 -34.97 -16.75
N GLY A 630 -12.35 -33.74 -16.46
CA GLY A 630 -12.47 -33.20 -15.10
C GLY A 630 -12.83 -31.71 -15.07
N ILE A 631 -13.50 -31.27 -13.99
CA ILE A 631 -13.98 -29.88 -13.78
C ILE A 631 -12.84 -28.85 -13.90
N ILE A 632 -11.63 -29.21 -13.43
CA ILE A 632 -10.44 -28.34 -13.45
C ILE A 632 -9.91 -28.18 -14.88
N GLY A 633 -9.80 -29.27 -15.65
CA GLY A 633 -9.30 -29.24 -17.03
C GLY A 633 -10.17 -28.40 -17.97
N GLY A 634 -11.50 -28.51 -17.85
CA GLY A 634 -12.44 -27.72 -18.65
C GLY A 634 -12.39 -26.21 -18.33
N THR A 635 -12.18 -25.86 -17.06
CA THR A 635 -12.09 -24.44 -16.61
C THR A 635 -10.83 -23.77 -17.15
N VAL A 636 -9.67 -24.43 -17.05
CA VAL A 636 -8.38 -23.92 -17.54
C VAL A 636 -8.36 -23.78 -19.05
N TRP A 637 -8.98 -24.72 -19.78
CA TRP A 637 -9.16 -24.63 -21.22
C TRP A 637 -9.94 -23.38 -21.62
N ARG A 638 -11.08 -23.14 -20.97
CA ARG A 638 -11.95 -21.99 -21.27
C ARG A 638 -11.23 -20.65 -21.10
N MET A 639 -10.45 -20.50 -20.03
CA MET A 639 -9.64 -19.31 -19.74
C MET A 639 -8.52 -19.12 -20.77
N THR A 640 -7.74 -20.18 -21.04
CA THR A 640 -6.63 -20.14 -22.02
C THR A 640 -7.13 -19.83 -23.43
N CYS A 641 -8.24 -20.45 -23.85
CA CYS A 641 -8.88 -20.21 -25.14
C CYS A 641 -9.37 -18.76 -25.26
N SER A 642 -10.03 -18.23 -24.21
CA SER A 642 -10.55 -16.85 -24.22
C SER A 642 -9.43 -15.81 -24.20
N HIS A 643 -8.37 -16.05 -23.42
CA HIS A 643 -7.21 -15.16 -23.35
C HIS A 643 -6.45 -15.11 -24.68
N ASN A 644 -6.17 -16.25 -25.31
CA ASN A 644 -5.47 -16.31 -26.59
C ASN A 644 -6.31 -15.81 -27.77
N ARG A 645 -7.64 -15.63 -27.61
CA ARG A 645 -8.50 -15.11 -28.68
C ARG A 645 -8.12 -13.70 -29.12
N VAL A 646 -7.49 -12.91 -28.26
CA VAL A 646 -6.99 -11.57 -28.59
C VAL A 646 -6.06 -11.58 -29.81
N GLN A 647 -5.28 -12.65 -29.98
CA GLN A 647 -4.41 -12.85 -31.13
C GLN A 647 -5.23 -12.86 -32.43
N GLN A 648 -6.25 -13.72 -32.49
CA GLN A 648 -7.10 -13.83 -33.67
C GLN A 648 -7.87 -12.54 -33.94
N VAL A 649 -8.37 -11.87 -32.88
CA VAL A 649 -9.03 -10.56 -33.00
C VAL A 649 -8.10 -9.56 -33.67
N MET A 650 -6.87 -9.40 -33.19
CA MET A 650 -5.91 -8.43 -33.71
C MET A 650 -5.39 -8.76 -35.12
N VAL A 651 -5.13 -10.03 -35.45
CA VAL A 651 -4.77 -10.39 -36.85
C VAL A 651 -5.96 -10.19 -37.80
N SER A 652 -7.17 -10.49 -37.35
CA SER A 652 -8.37 -10.34 -38.19
C SER A 652 -8.68 -8.88 -38.52
N THR A 653 -8.41 -7.94 -37.60
CA THR A 653 -8.61 -6.50 -37.85
C THR A 653 -7.63 -5.95 -38.89
N ILE A 654 -6.40 -6.48 -38.92
CA ILE A 654 -5.39 -6.15 -39.94
C ILE A 654 -5.78 -6.71 -41.30
N LEU A 655 -6.18 -7.99 -41.36
CA LEU A 655 -6.47 -8.68 -42.63
C LEU A 655 -7.84 -8.32 -43.21
N ASN A 656 -8.84 -7.99 -42.38
CA ASN A 656 -10.22 -7.74 -42.79
C ASN A 656 -10.74 -6.36 -42.33
N PRO A 657 -10.13 -5.26 -42.80
CA PRO A 657 -10.46 -3.90 -42.35
C PRO A 657 -11.87 -3.42 -42.73
N ARG A 658 -12.67 -4.23 -43.45
CA ARG A 658 -14.03 -3.93 -43.91
C ARG A 658 -15.15 -4.68 -43.16
N LYS A 659 -14.85 -5.58 -42.21
CA LYS A 659 -15.88 -6.27 -41.40
C LYS A 659 -16.45 -5.31 -40.33
N ASN A 660 -17.79 -5.18 -40.29
CA ASN A 660 -18.50 -4.29 -39.34
C ASN A 660 -18.79 -5.03 -38.01
N TYR A 661 -18.20 -4.61 -36.90
CA TYR A 661 -18.47 -5.12 -35.53
C TYR A 661 -19.46 -4.21 -34.77
N ARG A 662 -20.58 -4.70 -34.23
CA ARG A 662 -21.54 -3.79 -33.53
C ARG A 662 -20.99 -3.34 -32.16
N LEU A 663 -20.85 -2.03 -31.96
CA LEU A 663 -20.51 -1.40 -30.66
C LEU A 663 -21.78 -1.23 -29.82
N ARG A 664 -21.78 -1.62 -28.53
CA ARG A 664 -22.85 -1.27 -27.56
C ARG A 664 -22.31 -0.29 -26.52
N GLY A 665 -23.04 0.80 -26.25
CA GLY A 665 -22.79 1.66 -25.09
C GLY A 665 -22.47 3.13 -25.36
N LEU A 666 -22.38 3.58 -26.62
CA LEU A 666 -22.25 4.99 -26.97
C LEU A 666 -23.22 5.32 -28.11
N GLN A 667 -24.31 6.03 -27.81
CA GLN A 667 -25.18 6.59 -28.86
C GLN A 667 -24.35 7.58 -29.69
N GLY A 668 -24.12 7.26 -30.97
CA GLY A 668 -23.51 8.17 -31.95
C GLY A 668 -22.29 7.66 -32.72
N TRP A 669 -21.78 6.45 -32.47
CA TRP A 669 -20.48 6.00 -32.99
C TRP A 669 -20.61 4.78 -33.94
N LYS A 670 -19.97 4.82 -35.12
CA LYS A 670 -19.97 3.73 -36.12
C LYS A 670 -18.59 3.07 -36.19
N VAL A 671 -18.50 1.80 -36.58
CA VAL A 671 -17.23 1.06 -36.79
C VAL A 671 -16.31 1.71 -37.84
N GLN A 672 -16.87 2.52 -38.72
CA GLN A 672 -16.11 3.34 -39.65
C GLN A 672 -15.16 4.32 -38.91
N ASP A 673 -15.41 4.60 -37.63
CA ASP A 673 -14.56 5.40 -36.76
C ASP A 673 -13.34 4.58 -36.23
N LEU A 674 -13.46 3.25 -36.07
CA LEU A 674 -12.33 2.34 -35.80
C LEU A 674 -11.40 2.22 -37.03
N ARG A 675 -11.97 2.21 -38.24
CA ARG A 675 -11.22 2.25 -39.51
C ARG A 675 -10.40 3.54 -39.63
N HIS A 676 -10.99 4.68 -39.30
CA HIS A 676 -10.27 5.96 -39.27
C HIS A 676 -9.23 6.04 -38.15
N HIS A 677 -9.44 5.35 -37.03
CA HIS A 677 -8.51 5.28 -35.91
C HIS A 677 -7.25 4.46 -36.25
N TRP A 678 -7.42 3.26 -36.81
CA TRP A 678 -6.31 2.38 -37.18
C TRP A 678 -5.50 2.94 -38.37
N LEU A 679 -6.17 3.38 -39.45
CA LEU A 679 -5.48 3.88 -40.65
C LEU A 679 -4.78 5.25 -40.46
N ARG A 680 -5.30 6.16 -39.62
CA ARG A 680 -4.65 7.48 -39.38
C ARG A 680 -3.43 7.38 -38.46
N GLN A 681 -3.46 6.50 -37.45
CA GLN A 681 -2.32 6.29 -36.55
C GLN A 681 -1.14 5.58 -37.23
N HIS A 682 -1.41 4.76 -38.26
CA HIS A 682 -0.42 3.84 -38.85
C HIS A 682 0.15 4.30 -40.20
N GLY A 683 -0.39 5.37 -40.81
CA GLY A 683 -0.06 5.81 -42.17
C GLY A 683 0.41 7.27 -42.30
N HIS A 684 1.27 7.75 -41.39
CA HIS A 684 1.73 9.15 -41.25
C HIS A 684 0.78 10.04 -40.41
N ALA A 685 1.28 10.53 -39.27
CA ALA A 685 0.63 11.42 -38.28
C ALA A 685 -0.22 10.76 -37.17
N ALA A 686 0.45 10.20 -36.15
CA ALA A 686 -0.12 9.69 -34.89
C ALA A 686 -0.63 10.80 -33.92
N GLY A 687 -1.19 11.90 -34.43
CA GLY A 687 -1.33 13.15 -33.66
C GLY A 687 -2.72 13.60 -33.21
N GLU A 688 -3.82 13.10 -33.76
CA GLU A 688 -5.07 13.89 -33.71
C GLU A 688 -6.33 13.17 -33.24
N TRP A 689 -6.24 12.00 -32.58
CA TRP A 689 -7.45 11.34 -32.10
C TRP A 689 -7.61 11.33 -30.59
N ASN A 690 -7.96 12.51 -30.08
CA ASN A 690 -8.65 12.65 -28.80
C ASN A 690 -9.58 13.87 -28.88
N PRO A 691 -10.83 13.72 -29.35
CA PRO A 691 -11.70 14.87 -29.57
C PRO A 691 -12.04 15.66 -28.28
N ASN A 692 -11.66 15.15 -27.09
CA ASN A 692 -11.97 15.77 -25.79
C ASN A 692 -10.85 15.65 -24.71
N GLY A 693 -9.61 15.25 -25.04
CA GLY A 693 -8.54 15.07 -24.05
C GLY A 693 -8.76 13.92 -23.03
N ARG A 694 -9.66 12.95 -23.29
CA ARG A 694 -9.97 11.85 -22.36
C ARG A 694 -8.98 10.68 -22.48
N VAL A 695 -8.63 10.07 -21.35
CA VAL A 695 -7.85 8.82 -21.23
C VAL A 695 -8.71 7.72 -20.59
N ASN A 696 -8.31 6.44 -20.67
CA ASN A 696 -9.04 5.29 -20.12
C ASN A 696 -10.44 5.07 -20.73
N VAL A 697 -10.58 5.27 -22.05
CA VAL A 697 -11.87 5.12 -22.73
C VAL A 697 -12.18 3.63 -22.96
N LYS A 698 -13.18 3.10 -22.27
CA LYS A 698 -13.66 1.72 -22.46
C LYS A 698 -14.61 1.62 -23.66
N MET A 699 -14.33 0.68 -24.57
CA MET A 699 -15.16 0.38 -25.73
C MET A 699 -15.60 -1.08 -25.72
N PHE A 700 -16.91 -1.33 -25.66
CA PHE A 700 -17.48 -2.67 -25.65
C PHE A 700 -17.91 -3.09 -27.06
N LEU A 701 -17.36 -4.23 -27.51
CA LEU A 701 -17.60 -4.80 -28.84
C LEU A 701 -18.46 -6.05 -28.71
N ASP A 702 -19.60 -6.10 -29.40
CA ASP A 702 -20.42 -7.31 -29.50
C ASP A 702 -19.95 -8.10 -30.74
N THR A 703 -19.36 -9.28 -30.51
CA THR A 703 -18.91 -10.17 -31.61
C THR A 703 -19.94 -11.26 -31.94
N ALA A 704 -21.14 -11.23 -31.35
CA ALA A 704 -22.16 -12.24 -31.58
C ALA A 704 -22.60 -12.27 -33.05
N GLY A 705 -22.31 -13.39 -33.74
CA GLY A 705 -23.01 -13.78 -34.96
C GLY A 705 -22.21 -13.86 -36.27
N THR A 706 -20.88 -13.94 -36.29
CA THR A 706 -20.15 -14.22 -37.55
C THR A 706 -19.47 -15.58 -37.54
N GLU A 707 -20.26 -16.62 -37.84
CA GLU A 707 -19.88 -17.98 -38.32
C GLU A 707 -18.77 -18.77 -37.57
N PRO A 708 -18.75 -20.12 -37.67
CA PRO A 708 -17.66 -20.90 -37.12
C PRO A 708 -16.36 -20.43 -37.77
N PHE A 709 -15.45 -19.86 -36.98
CA PHE A 709 -14.09 -19.59 -37.40
C PHE A 709 -13.46 -20.93 -37.76
N ALA A 710 -13.50 -21.27 -39.05
CA ALA A 710 -12.88 -22.46 -39.59
C ALA A 710 -11.42 -22.52 -39.13
N SER A 711 -10.99 -23.73 -38.77
CA SER A 711 -9.63 -24.10 -38.40
C SER A 711 -8.58 -23.40 -39.27
N LEU A 712 -7.67 -22.68 -38.62
CA LEU A 712 -6.36 -22.39 -39.19
C LEU A 712 -5.53 -23.66 -39.05
N GLU A 713 -5.58 -24.53 -40.07
CA GLU A 713 -4.47 -25.42 -40.42
C GLU A 713 -3.38 -24.64 -41.16
#